data_AF-A0A2V8P8I2-F1
#
_entry.id   AF-A0A2V8P8I2-F1
#
_cell.length_a   1.000
_cell.length_b   1.000
_cell.length_c   1.000
_cell.angle_alpha   90.00
_cell.angle_beta   90.00
_cell.angle_gamma   90.00
#
_symmetry.space_group_name_H-M   'P 1'
#
loop_
_entity.id
_entity.type
_entity.pdbx_description
1 polymer ?
#
loop_
_entity_poly.entity_id
_entity_poly.type
_entity_poly.pdbx_seq_one_letter_code
_entity_poly.pdbx_strand_id
1 'polypeptide(L)'
;MNESSLRIHARLNRCRALRAVCLLVAFTTASSSQTPSPPITSGPANGQFNLKLDAGAIVNLRRTDDRVDTDYIQAGQRLGDVFLRYRGKDGAWVSADTAQLARSGAGTFAFSQDGRSYSATYQILYAPPGSNTGPANTRATPMPVFELRVQYTIEEHAVVWTLTIQNVGNASRQIDDLAIPLPVASSATSGTNRPLTVLKHSFISGYDSYMYWMRSNNVGPYLVLTPLENTKFEYWDVQRPVESAQAGPVGRGIYRVYIHSLAAGTEAKAQGTKWRQPNTSLKLARKGQPGDTVSYGFKLHWAEDYDAIRQLLVDEGLVDVHVVPGMTVPNDLFARVALRTKQPIQAVEAEFPQQTKIESLGAKGDLHFYQIRFSKLGENRLTIRYGNTQHMFLEFFSTEPLETLMKKRATFLAHIQHRDPSKWYNGLITDWNMESRVLLSPDNYDRIQSWRIYAVTCDDPGLGKPAYVAAKNAEFPVQSEVEALDYYIKNFVWGGLQQTTDEPYPYAIYGIPDWKTNRESLDPGRNGQRHIWRIYDYPQIKTALPAAEYLRRAYGTAVALFTVPMQIEGWSAYRTGLYNEVVIVDLIADLQAAGMTKEAETLKGHWGKKVKTFVNGQLNLFQSEYAFDSTGFESTHALARYALEHADQPGENKSGIPLENARRFMQTQLASNIFCRGWLEP
;
A
#
# COMPACT_ATOMS: atom_id res chain seq x y z
N MET A 1 28.72 32.17 -54.92
CA MET A 1 27.67 33.19 -54.75
C MET A 1 27.03 32.92 -53.40
N ASN A 2 27.63 33.48 -52.36
CA ASN A 2 27.18 34.69 -51.64
C ASN A 2 26.07 34.35 -50.64
N GLU A 3 26.08 34.77 -49.38
CA GLU A 3 27.06 35.43 -48.51
C GLU A 3 26.38 35.53 -47.13
N SER A 4 27.15 35.53 -46.05
CA SER A 4 26.94 36.27 -44.77
C SER A 4 25.57 36.26 -44.09
N SER A 5 25.46 35.85 -42.82
CA SER A 5 25.78 36.70 -41.65
C SER A 5 25.71 35.84 -40.37
N LEU A 6 26.81 35.62 -39.62
CA LEU A 6 27.37 36.48 -38.56
C LEU A 6 26.39 36.75 -37.39
N ARG A 7 26.75 36.68 -36.09
CA ARG A 7 27.94 36.21 -35.34
C ARG A 7 27.73 36.51 -33.83
N ILE A 8 28.48 35.80 -32.97
CA ILE A 8 29.11 36.23 -31.68
C ILE A 8 28.19 36.37 -30.43
N HIS A 9 28.35 35.64 -29.31
CA HIS A 9 29.46 35.41 -28.34
C HIS A 9 29.78 36.56 -27.32
N ALA A 10 29.59 36.20 -26.04
CA ALA A 10 30.50 36.41 -24.89
C ALA A 10 30.53 37.72 -24.07
N ARG A 11 30.51 37.54 -22.73
CA ARG A 11 31.49 37.96 -21.67
C ARG A 11 30.77 38.44 -20.39
N LEU A 12 30.96 37.81 -19.21
CA LEU A 12 32.09 37.82 -18.26
C LEU A 12 32.37 39.18 -17.56
N ASN A 13 32.08 39.17 -16.24
CA ASN A 13 32.69 39.86 -15.09
C ASN A 13 33.04 41.36 -15.12
N ARG A 14 32.52 42.09 -14.11
CA ARG A 14 33.26 43.15 -13.40
C ARG A 14 32.89 43.17 -11.91
N CYS A 15 33.90 42.95 -11.05
CA CYS A 15 33.94 43.45 -9.68
C CYS A 15 34.32 44.93 -9.69
N ARG A 16 33.79 45.72 -8.73
CA ARG A 16 34.56 46.66 -7.90
C ARG A 16 33.73 47.12 -6.70
N ALA A 17 34.39 47.10 -5.54
CA ALA A 17 33.91 47.49 -4.23
C ALA A 17 33.65 49.00 -4.11
N LEU A 18 32.74 49.41 -3.21
CA LEU A 18 32.96 50.56 -2.32
C LEU A 18 31.97 50.58 -1.13
N ARG A 19 32.57 50.61 0.07
CA ARG A 19 32.22 51.32 1.31
C ARG A 19 30.83 51.16 1.97
N ALA A 20 30.92 50.64 3.20
CA ALA A 20 29.92 50.67 4.25
C ALA A 20 29.54 52.11 4.67
N VAL A 21 28.23 52.33 4.82
CA VAL A 21 27.65 53.35 5.70
C VAL A 21 26.54 52.64 6.47
N CYS A 22 26.73 52.53 7.79
CA CYS A 22 25.72 52.05 8.72
C CYS A 22 24.60 53.09 8.82
N LEU A 23 23.40 52.75 8.35
CA LEU A 23 22.17 53.38 8.83
C LEU A 23 21.38 52.34 9.65
N LEU A 24 21.34 52.56 10.96
CA LEU A 24 20.32 51.95 11.81
C LEU A 24 18.96 52.53 11.41
N VAL A 25 18.12 51.72 10.78
CA VAL A 25 16.68 51.97 10.71
C VAL A 25 16.03 50.99 11.68
N ALA A 26 15.57 51.53 12.80
CA ALA A 26 14.72 50.81 13.73
C ALA A 26 13.36 50.54 13.06
N PHE A 27 13.15 49.31 12.59
CA PHE A 27 11.81 48.84 12.25
C PHE A 27 11.08 48.50 13.54
N THR A 28 10.21 49.40 13.96
CA THR A 28 9.15 49.11 14.91
C THR A 28 8.24 48.06 14.29
N THR A 29 8.22 46.85 14.87
CA THR A 29 7.25 45.82 14.55
C THR A 29 5.88 46.30 15.04
N ALA A 30 5.14 46.99 14.18
CA ALA A 30 3.70 47.13 14.35
C ALA A 30 3.10 45.72 14.24
N SER A 31 2.70 45.17 15.38
CA SER A 31 1.88 43.98 15.47
C SER A 31 0.59 44.22 14.67
N SER A 32 0.54 43.72 13.43
CA SER A 32 -0.73 43.56 12.73
C SER A 32 -1.55 42.56 13.55
N SER A 33 -2.56 43.06 14.26
CA SER A 33 -3.60 42.24 14.85
C SER A 33 -4.14 41.34 13.75
N GLN A 34 -3.79 40.06 13.79
CA GLN A 34 -4.51 39.04 13.04
C GLN A 34 -5.97 39.20 13.42
N THR A 35 -6.79 39.56 12.45
CA THR A 35 -8.23 39.43 12.55
C THR A 35 -8.50 38.01 13.05
N PRO A 36 -9.22 37.82 14.17
CA PRO A 36 -9.52 36.49 14.64
C PRO A 36 -10.19 35.74 13.49
N SER A 37 -9.66 34.55 13.20
CA SER A 37 -10.37 33.59 12.36
C SER A 37 -11.81 33.50 12.90
N PRO A 38 -12.83 33.45 12.04
CA PRO A 38 -14.21 33.33 12.50
C PRO A 38 -14.28 32.16 13.50
N PRO A 39 -15.06 32.29 14.59
CA PRO A 39 -15.09 31.30 15.65
C PRO A 39 -15.33 29.92 15.05
N ILE A 40 -14.54 28.95 15.52
CA ILE A 40 -14.71 27.51 15.26
C ILE A 40 -16.19 27.21 15.50
N THR A 41 -16.93 26.98 14.43
CA THR A 41 -18.35 26.60 14.52
C THR A 41 -18.35 25.16 15.02
N SER A 42 -18.59 24.98 16.32
CA SER A 42 -18.82 23.68 16.95
C SER A 42 -19.96 22.98 16.22
N GLY A 43 -19.65 21.90 15.50
CA GLY A 43 -20.71 21.01 15.02
C GLY A 43 -21.27 20.18 16.17
N PRO A 44 -22.17 19.21 15.90
CA PRO A 44 -22.72 18.38 16.95
C PRO A 44 -21.62 17.54 17.60
N ALA A 45 -21.37 17.80 18.88
CA ALA A 45 -20.58 16.93 19.75
C ALA A 45 -21.53 16.17 20.67
N ASN A 46 -21.56 14.85 20.54
CA ASN A 46 -22.34 13.99 21.44
C ASN A 46 -21.50 12.76 21.77
N GLY A 47 -21.33 12.50 23.07
CA GLY A 47 -20.46 11.44 23.57
C GLY A 47 -19.06 11.50 22.96
N GLN A 48 -18.69 10.45 22.24
CA GLN A 48 -17.33 10.26 21.75
C GLN A 48 -17.02 10.98 20.44
N PHE A 49 -18.02 11.54 19.75
CA PHE A 49 -17.85 12.12 18.41
C PHE A 49 -17.87 13.64 18.42
N ASN A 50 -16.87 14.24 17.77
CA ASN A 50 -16.84 15.65 17.43
C ASN A 50 -16.87 15.78 15.90
N LEU A 51 -18.04 16.16 15.37
CA LEU A 51 -18.31 16.17 13.93
C LEU A 51 -18.49 17.59 13.41
N LYS A 52 -18.09 17.82 12.16
CA LYS A 52 -18.58 18.95 11.37
C LYS A 52 -19.34 18.42 10.17
N LEU A 53 -20.57 18.90 10.00
CA LEU A 53 -21.44 18.56 8.88
C LEU A 53 -21.57 19.75 7.94
N ASP A 54 -21.56 19.50 6.63
CA ASP A 54 -21.78 20.52 5.60
C ASP A 54 -22.48 19.93 4.37
N ALA A 55 -23.57 20.58 3.97
CA ALA A 55 -24.38 20.25 2.80
C ALA A 55 -24.62 18.74 2.60
N GLY A 56 -25.00 18.03 3.68
CA GLY A 56 -25.36 16.61 3.64
C GLY A 56 -24.25 15.60 3.95
N ALA A 57 -23.03 16.06 4.23
CA ALA A 57 -21.88 15.19 4.48
C ALA A 57 -21.11 15.56 5.75
N ILE A 58 -20.35 14.60 6.29
CA ILE A 58 -19.37 14.82 7.34
C ILE A 58 -18.09 15.34 6.68
N VAL A 59 -17.65 16.54 7.05
CA VAL A 59 -16.44 17.19 6.51
C VAL A 59 -15.28 17.20 7.51
N ASN A 60 -15.57 17.00 8.80
CA ASN A 60 -14.57 16.70 9.85
C ASN A 60 -15.13 15.61 10.77
N LEU A 61 -14.28 14.65 11.13
CA LEU A 61 -14.62 13.58 12.07
C LEU A 61 -13.46 13.38 13.02
N ARG A 62 -13.67 13.73 14.29
CA ARG A 62 -12.68 13.63 15.36
C ARG A 62 -13.24 12.91 16.57
N ARG A 63 -12.34 12.31 17.35
CA ARG A 63 -12.65 11.77 18.68
C ARG A 63 -12.67 12.92 19.70
N THR A 64 -13.72 13.01 20.50
CA THR A 64 -13.76 13.92 21.67
C THR A 64 -12.69 13.49 22.68
N ASP A 65 -11.91 14.42 23.22
CA ASP A 65 -10.84 14.14 24.19
C ASP A 65 -9.78 13.13 23.70
N ASP A 66 -9.48 13.13 22.40
CA ASP A 66 -8.43 12.28 21.82
C ASP A 66 -7.06 12.64 22.40
N ARG A 67 -6.24 11.62 22.66
CA ARG A 67 -4.84 11.78 23.05
C ARG A 67 -4.01 12.46 21.97
N VAL A 68 -4.43 12.29 20.71
CA VAL A 68 -3.77 12.89 19.54
C VAL A 68 -4.85 13.50 18.66
N ASP A 69 -4.95 14.83 18.66
CA ASP A 69 -5.96 15.54 17.86
C ASP A 69 -5.82 15.18 16.36
N THR A 70 -6.80 14.43 15.85
CA THR A 70 -6.75 13.82 14.52
C THR A 70 -8.07 13.98 13.83
N ASP A 71 -8.05 14.58 12.64
CA ASP A 71 -9.16 14.50 11.70
C ASP A 71 -9.01 13.27 10.83
N TYR A 72 -10.03 12.41 10.83
CA TYR A 72 -10.02 11.19 10.04
C TYR A 72 -10.51 11.43 8.61
N ILE A 73 -11.07 12.61 8.32
CA ILE A 73 -11.55 13.01 7.00
C ILE A 73 -10.49 13.85 6.28
N GLN A 74 -10.22 13.51 5.02
CA GLN A 74 -9.31 14.29 4.19
C GLN A 74 -9.80 15.73 4.04
N ALA A 75 -8.91 16.69 4.27
CA ALA A 75 -9.22 18.12 4.14
C ALA A 75 -9.83 18.44 2.76
N GLY A 76 -10.95 19.17 2.78
CA GLY A 76 -11.69 19.55 1.57
C GLY A 76 -12.51 18.42 0.93
N GLN A 77 -12.57 17.25 1.54
CA GLN A 77 -13.40 16.11 1.10
C GLN A 77 -14.61 15.91 2.03
N ARG A 78 -15.51 15.02 1.61
CA ARG A 78 -16.86 14.85 2.17
C ARG A 78 -17.16 13.36 2.38
N LEU A 79 -17.36 12.94 3.62
CA LEU A 79 -17.80 11.59 3.95
C LEU A 79 -19.33 11.52 3.98
N GLY A 80 -19.87 10.51 3.34
CA GLY A 80 -21.29 10.21 3.31
C GLY A 80 -22.03 10.66 2.04
N ASP A 81 -21.27 11.15 1.06
CA ASP A 81 -21.74 11.24 -0.31
C ASP A 81 -22.01 9.85 -0.90
N VAL A 82 -22.88 9.80 -1.91
CA VAL A 82 -23.37 8.57 -2.53
C VAL A 82 -23.22 8.71 -4.03
N PHE A 83 -22.59 7.70 -4.63
CA PHE A 83 -22.48 7.55 -6.07
C PHE A 83 -23.40 6.42 -6.52
N LEU A 84 -24.16 6.66 -7.60
CA LEU A 84 -24.93 5.60 -8.22
C LEU A 84 -24.87 5.64 -9.75
N ARG A 85 -24.97 4.46 -10.36
CA ARG A 85 -25.20 4.27 -11.79
C ARG A 85 -26.46 3.47 -12.02
N TYR A 86 -27.31 3.93 -12.91
CA TYR A 86 -28.57 3.30 -13.26
C TYR A 86 -28.79 3.31 -14.76
N ARG A 87 -29.74 2.49 -15.23
CA ARG A 87 -30.06 2.39 -16.66
C ARG A 87 -31.07 3.46 -17.09
N GLY A 88 -30.70 4.22 -18.13
CA GLY A 88 -31.58 5.09 -18.89
C GLY A 88 -32.63 4.30 -19.68
N LYS A 89 -33.57 5.00 -20.34
CA LYS A 89 -34.60 4.33 -21.18
C LYS A 89 -34.01 3.61 -22.39
N ASP A 90 -32.88 4.11 -22.88
CA ASP A 90 -32.05 3.56 -23.97
C ASP A 90 -31.13 2.42 -23.51
N GLY A 91 -31.12 2.09 -22.22
CA GLY A 91 -30.20 1.11 -21.64
C GLY A 91 -28.80 1.64 -21.39
N ALA A 92 -28.49 2.91 -21.70
CA ALA A 92 -27.20 3.51 -21.36
C ALA A 92 -27.08 3.76 -19.85
N TRP A 93 -25.85 3.78 -19.33
CA TRP A 93 -25.63 4.16 -17.94
C TRP A 93 -25.76 5.67 -17.75
N VAL A 94 -26.51 6.05 -16.74
CA VAL A 94 -26.56 7.40 -16.20
C VAL A 94 -26.02 7.38 -14.79
N SER A 95 -25.17 8.35 -14.46
CA SER A 95 -24.56 8.48 -13.14
C SER A 95 -25.19 9.63 -12.38
N ALA A 96 -25.26 9.50 -11.05
CA ALA A 96 -25.57 10.58 -10.13
C ALA A 96 -24.61 10.53 -8.95
N ASP A 97 -24.19 11.70 -8.47
CA ASP A 97 -23.26 11.88 -7.36
C ASP A 97 -23.79 12.99 -6.45
N THR A 98 -24.07 12.66 -5.19
CA THR A 98 -24.56 13.64 -4.22
C THR A 98 -23.55 14.74 -3.92
N ALA A 99 -22.25 14.48 -4.06
CA ALA A 99 -21.22 15.50 -3.91
C ALA A 99 -21.37 16.59 -4.97
N GLN A 100 -21.76 16.21 -6.19
CA GLN A 100 -22.05 17.17 -7.27
C GLN A 100 -23.39 17.88 -7.01
N LEU A 101 -24.44 17.15 -6.64
CA LEU A 101 -25.76 17.72 -6.36
C LEU A 101 -25.74 18.72 -5.19
N ALA A 102 -24.99 18.41 -4.12
CA ALA A 102 -24.79 19.31 -2.99
C ALA A 102 -24.09 20.60 -3.43
N ARG A 103 -23.01 20.49 -4.22
CA ARG A 103 -22.27 21.65 -4.76
C ARG A 103 -23.09 22.51 -5.72
N SER A 104 -24.07 21.93 -6.41
CA SER A 104 -25.00 22.66 -7.26
C SER A 104 -26.24 23.19 -6.53
N GLY A 105 -26.32 23.04 -5.20
CA GLY A 105 -27.46 23.50 -4.40
C GLY A 105 -28.74 22.67 -4.59
N ALA A 106 -28.64 21.43 -5.09
CA ALA A 106 -29.77 20.56 -5.40
C ALA A 106 -30.15 19.59 -4.26
N GLY A 107 -29.78 19.92 -3.01
CA GLY A 107 -30.08 19.14 -1.81
C GLY A 107 -30.87 19.95 -0.78
N THR A 108 -31.74 19.27 -0.03
CA THR A 108 -32.43 19.85 1.14
C THR A 108 -31.84 19.24 2.41
N PHE A 109 -31.51 20.07 3.40
CA PHE A 109 -30.81 19.65 4.62
C PHE A 109 -31.62 20.04 5.86
N ALA A 110 -31.69 19.13 6.83
CA ALA A 110 -32.42 19.36 8.07
C ALA A 110 -31.70 18.76 9.29
N PHE A 111 -31.70 19.50 10.40
CA PHE A 111 -31.30 19.02 11.72
C PHE A 111 -32.53 18.75 12.58
N SER A 112 -32.47 17.73 13.43
CA SER A 112 -33.44 17.57 14.51
C SER A 112 -33.26 18.69 15.56
N GLN A 113 -34.33 18.96 16.31
CA GLN A 113 -34.32 20.01 17.34
C GLN A 113 -33.28 19.77 18.45
N ASP A 114 -32.97 18.51 18.75
CA ASP A 114 -31.96 18.10 19.73
C ASP A 114 -30.53 18.05 19.15
N GLY A 115 -30.36 18.33 17.84
CA GLY A 115 -29.06 18.31 17.16
C GLY A 115 -28.45 16.91 16.97
N ARG A 116 -29.16 15.83 17.35
CA ARG A 116 -28.65 14.45 17.29
C ARG A 116 -28.88 13.75 15.95
N SER A 117 -29.72 14.30 15.10
CA SER A 117 -30.00 13.76 13.77
C SER A 117 -29.81 14.82 12.71
N TYR A 118 -29.15 14.46 11.62
CA TYR A 118 -29.00 15.29 10.44
C TYR A 118 -29.43 14.50 9.20
N SER A 119 -30.16 15.14 8.30
CA SER A 119 -30.62 14.51 7.06
C SER A 119 -30.38 15.40 5.84
N ALA A 120 -30.07 14.74 4.73
CA ALA A 120 -29.94 15.33 3.41
C ALA A 120 -30.85 14.58 2.45
N THR A 121 -31.66 15.29 1.68
CA THR A 121 -32.53 14.71 0.66
C THR A 121 -32.19 15.31 -0.70
N TYR A 122 -31.98 14.43 -1.68
CA TYR A 122 -31.64 14.77 -3.05
C TYR A 122 -32.68 14.18 -4.00
N GLN A 123 -33.13 14.97 -4.97
CA GLN A 123 -33.90 14.46 -6.10
C GLN A 123 -32.97 14.21 -7.28
N ILE A 124 -32.89 12.95 -7.69
CA ILE A 124 -32.11 12.54 -8.85
C ILE A 124 -33.00 12.65 -10.06
N LEU A 125 -32.59 13.49 -11.01
CA LEU A 125 -33.32 13.75 -12.23
C LEU A 125 -32.69 12.96 -13.39
N TYR A 126 -33.53 12.46 -14.28
CA TYR A 126 -33.13 11.86 -15.55
C TYR A 126 -33.44 12.84 -16.69
N ALA A 127 -32.42 13.09 -17.50
CA ALA A 127 -32.51 13.83 -18.75
C ALA A 127 -31.94 12.92 -19.87
N PRO A 128 -32.72 12.59 -20.92
CA PRO A 128 -32.22 11.78 -22.02
C PRO A 128 -30.96 12.38 -22.67
N PRO A 129 -30.02 11.58 -23.19
CA PRO A 129 -28.87 12.09 -23.94
C PRO A 129 -29.33 13.04 -25.07
N GLY A 130 -28.74 14.24 -25.15
CA GLY A 130 -29.11 15.27 -26.12
C GLY A 130 -30.29 16.17 -25.72
N SER A 131 -30.99 15.90 -24.61
CA SER A 131 -32.12 16.76 -24.17
C SER A 131 -31.71 18.17 -23.74
N ASN A 132 -30.42 18.39 -23.50
CA ASN A 132 -29.85 19.67 -23.08
C ASN A 132 -29.20 20.44 -24.25
N THR A 133 -29.21 19.88 -25.46
CA THR A 133 -28.71 20.55 -26.67
C THR A 133 -29.86 21.29 -27.37
N GLY A 134 -29.63 22.56 -27.70
CA GLY A 134 -30.62 23.43 -28.34
C GLY A 134 -31.08 24.63 -27.48
N PRO A 135 -31.88 25.53 -28.06
CA PRO A 135 -32.49 26.68 -27.37
C PRO A 135 -33.26 26.25 -26.12
N ALA A 136 -33.26 27.08 -25.06
CA ALA A 136 -33.82 26.73 -23.75
C ALA A 136 -35.29 26.25 -23.79
N ASN A 137 -36.09 26.75 -24.74
CA ASN A 137 -37.48 26.38 -24.96
C ASN A 137 -37.69 25.03 -25.67
N THR A 138 -36.62 24.36 -26.11
CA THR A 138 -36.65 23.04 -26.78
C THR A 138 -36.05 21.92 -25.95
N ARG A 139 -35.49 22.24 -24.77
CA ARG A 139 -34.86 21.26 -23.87
C ARG A 139 -35.94 20.46 -23.14
N ALA A 140 -35.79 19.14 -23.09
CA ALA A 140 -36.73 18.32 -22.33
C ALA A 140 -36.53 18.57 -20.83
N THR A 141 -37.63 18.75 -20.10
CA THR A 141 -37.58 18.92 -18.64
C THR A 141 -37.06 17.64 -18.00
N PRO A 142 -35.98 17.70 -17.20
CA PRO A 142 -35.50 16.54 -16.46
C PRO A 142 -36.60 16.00 -15.53
N MET A 143 -36.79 14.68 -15.50
CA MET A 143 -37.84 14.04 -14.71
C MET A 143 -37.24 13.40 -13.45
N PRO A 144 -37.89 13.52 -12.27
CA PRO A 144 -37.42 12.85 -11.07
C PRO A 144 -37.53 11.34 -11.23
N VAL A 145 -36.45 10.63 -10.92
CA VAL A 145 -36.38 9.16 -10.97
C VAL A 145 -36.13 8.55 -9.60
N PHE A 146 -35.32 9.18 -8.76
CA PHE A 146 -35.11 8.75 -7.39
C PHE A 146 -35.19 9.91 -6.42
N GLU A 147 -35.74 9.66 -5.24
CA GLU A 147 -35.42 10.42 -4.04
C GLU A 147 -34.37 9.63 -3.26
N LEU A 148 -33.24 10.28 -2.95
CA LEU A 148 -32.18 9.72 -2.13
C LEU A 148 -32.10 10.53 -0.84
N ARG A 149 -32.24 9.85 0.30
CA ARG A 149 -32.06 10.42 1.62
C ARG A 149 -30.84 9.82 2.30
N VAL A 150 -29.96 10.68 2.81
CA VAL A 150 -28.86 10.33 3.70
C VAL A 150 -29.18 10.89 5.08
N GLN A 151 -29.06 10.07 6.12
CA GLN A 151 -29.32 10.46 7.50
C GLN A 151 -28.19 10.00 8.41
N TYR A 152 -27.77 10.86 9.33
CA TYR A 152 -26.85 10.53 10.42
C TYR A 152 -27.57 10.69 11.75
N THR A 153 -27.50 9.68 12.60
CA THR A 153 -27.90 9.74 14.00
C THR A 153 -26.65 9.62 14.86
N ILE A 154 -26.40 10.64 15.67
CA ILE A 154 -25.19 10.79 16.48
C ILE A 154 -25.50 10.34 17.90
N GLU A 155 -25.09 9.13 18.21
CA GLU A 155 -25.26 8.50 19.52
C GLU A 155 -23.99 8.71 20.37
N GLU A 156 -24.00 8.22 21.60
CA GLU A 156 -22.86 8.37 22.51
C GLU A 156 -21.63 7.58 22.01
N HIS A 157 -21.86 6.37 21.51
CA HIS A 157 -20.82 5.40 21.12
C HIS A 157 -20.80 5.05 19.62
N ALA A 158 -21.70 5.64 18.83
CA ALA A 158 -21.76 5.40 17.40
C ALA A 158 -22.30 6.61 16.63
N VAL A 159 -21.93 6.70 15.36
CA VAL A 159 -22.69 7.48 14.37
C VAL A 159 -23.36 6.49 13.43
N VAL A 160 -24.69 6.40 13.50
CA VAL A 160 -25.48 5.57 12.58
C VAL A 160 -25.73 6.37 11.32
N TRP A 161 -25.27 5.84 10.19
CA TRP A 161 -25.43 6.46 8.88
C TRP A 161 -26.35 5.59 8.03
N THR A 162 -27.51 6.15 7.63
CA THR A 162 -28.52 5.46 6.84
C THR A 162 -28.69 6.14 5.49
N LEU A 163 -28.72 5.33 4.43
CA LEU A 163 -29.11 5.71 3.09
C LEU A 163 -30.51 5.12 2.80
N THR A 164 -31.40 5.89 2.20
CA THR A 164 -32.71 5.43 1.72
C THR A 164 -32.90 5.91 0.29
N ILE A 165 -33.24 4.99 -0.62
CA ILE A 165 -33.51 5.29 -2.02
C ILE A 165 -34.94 4.87 -2.33
N GLN A 166 -35.73 5.82 -2.83
CA GLN A 166 -37.06 5.58 -3.36
C GLN A 166 -37.11 5.84 -4.85
N ASN A 167 -37.67 4.91 -5.62
CA ASN A 167 -38.08 5.17 -6.99
C ASN A 167 -39.35 6.01 -7.00
N VAL A 168 -39.23 7.27 -7.41
CA VAL A 168 -40.35 8.21 -7.52
C VAL A 168 -40.94 8.25 -8.93
N GLY A 169 -40.40 7.46 -9.85
CA GLY A 169 -40.88 7.31 -11.21
C GLY A 169 -42.06 6.33 -11.35
N ASN A 170 -42.71 6.38 -12.52
CA ASN A 170 -43.87 5.55 -12.86
C ASN A 170 -43.53 4.14 -13.42
N ALA A 171 -42.24 3.81 -13.54
CA ALA A 171 -41.73 2.54 -14.04
C ALA A 171 -40.68 1.98 -13.09
N SER A 172 -40.50 0.65 -13.07
CA SER A 172 -39.42 0.02 -12.31
C SER A 172 -38.06 0.48 -12.84
N ARG A 173 -37.08 0.58 -11.95
CA ARG A 173 -35.72 1.03 -12.29
C ARG A 173 -34.69 0.08 -11.71
N GLN A 174 -33.57 -0.05 -12.40
CA GLN A 174 -32.41 -0.82 -11.96
C GLN A 174 -31.23 0.12 -11.72
N ILE A 175 -30.64 0.02 -10.53
CA ILE A 175 -29.39 0.66 -10.13
C ILE A 175 -28.31 -0.42 -10.22
N ASP A 176 -27.39 -0.25 -11.15
CA ASP A 176 -26.30 -1.20 -11.39
C ASP A 176 -25.16 -1.00 -10.40
N ASP A 177 -24.85 0.25 -10.06
CA ASP A 177 -23.90 0.57 -9.00
C ASP A 177 -24.53 1.47 -7.93
N LEU A 178 -24.26 1.14 -6.68
CA LEU A 178 -24.52 1.97 -5.52
C LEU A 178 -23.30 1.92 -4.60
N ALA A 179 -22.63 3.06 -4.44
CA ALA A 179 -21.33 3.11 -3.80
C ALA A 179 -21.19 4.34 -2.91
N ILE A 180 -20.30 4.21 -1.93
CA ILE A 180 -19.97 5.29 -1.00
C ILE A 180 -18.46 5.61 -1.06
N PRO A 181 -18.08 6.87 -1.35
CA PRO A 181 -16.69 7.32 -1.24
C PRO A 181 -16.28 7.50 0.23
N LEU A 182 -15.06 7.09 0.56
CA LEU A 182 -14.47 7.17 1.89
C LEU A 182 -13.18 8.02 1.84
N PRO A 183 -13.28 9.33 2.08
CA PRO A 183 -12.14 10.25 1.98
C PRO A 183 -11.24 10.17 3.22
N VAL A 184 -10.35 9.19 3.23
CA VAL A 184 -9.40 8.96 4.32
C VAL A 184 -8.38 10.09 4.39
N ALA A 185 -8.22 10.69 5.58
CA ALA A 185 -7.14 11.65 5.81
C ALA A 185 -5.77 11.06 5.43
N SER A 186 -5.01 11.77 4.59
CA SER A 186 -3.65 11.42 4.23
C SER A 186 -2.80 12.67 4.32
N SER A 187 -1.66 12.62 5.01
CA SER A 187 -0.65 13.66 4.87
C SER A 187 0.13 13.48 3.57
N ALA A 188 0.43 14.59 2.89
CA ALA A 188 1.22 14.61 1.66
C ALA A 188 2.59 13.92 1.84
N THR A 189 3.07 13.34 0.75
CA THR A 189 4.27 12.52 0.66
C THR A 189 5.46 13.34 0.14
N SER A 190 6.17 14.04 1.03
CA SER A 190 7.59 14.37 0.83
C SER A 190 8.19 15.01 2.10
N GLY A 191 9.44 14.64 2.41
CA GLY A 191 10.23 15.26 3.49
C GLY A 191 10.65 14.31 4.62
N THR A 192 11.70 14.70 5.36
CA THR A 192 12.25 13.95 6.50
C THR A 192 11.34 13.94 7.73
N ASN A 193 10.40 14.89 7.82
CA ASN A 193 9.36 14.95 8.85
C ASN A 193 8.01 14.62 8.22
N ARG A 194 7.61 13.35 8.25
CA ARG A 194 6.26 12.97 7.83
C ARG A 194 5.28 13.32 8.95
N PRO A 195 4.22 14.12 8.70
CA PRO A 195 3.16 14.31 9.67
C PRO A 195 2.52 12.96 10.03
N LEU A 196 1.86 12.92 11.18
CA LEU A 196 0.95 11.83 11.54
C LEU A 196 0.04 11.52 10.34
N THR A 197 0.09 10.29 9.83
CA THR A 197 -0.69 9.85 8.68
C THR A 197 -1.80 8.92 9.15
N VAL A 198 -2.97 8.99 8.54
CA VAL A 198 -4.03 7.98 8.73
C VAL A 198 -4.01 7.03 7.54
N LEU A 199 -4.11 5.73 7.82
CA LEU A 199 -4.29 4.69 6.81
C LEU A 199 -5.54 3.90 7.14
N LYS A 200 -6.18 3.40 6.09
CA LYS A 200 -7.36 2.58 6.16
C LYS A 200 -7.05 1.13 5.83
N HIS A 201 -7.60 0.25 6.64
CA HIS A 201 -7.63 -1.20 6.53
C HIS A 201 -9.04 -1.65 6.10
N SER A 202 -9.17 -2.68 5.27
CA SER A 202 -10.50 -3.14 4.79
C SER A 202 -10.55 -4.62 4.55
N PHE A 203 -11.66 -5.17 4.99
CA PHE A 203 -12.17 -6.45 4.57
C PHE A 203 -13.50 -6.23 3.83
N ILE A 204 -13.54 -6.49 2.53
CA ILE A 204 -14.74 -6.38 1.69
C ILE A 204 -15.22 -7.79 1.40
N SER A 205 -16.25 -8.24 2.12
CA SER A 205 -16.68 -9.63 2.11
C SER A 205 -18.16 -9.80 2.46
N GLY A 206 -19.02 -9.23 1.63
CA GLY A 206 -20.47 -9.33 1.80
C GLY A 206 -20.94 -8.61 3.07
N TYR A 207 -21.79 -9.28 3.84
CA TYR A 207 -22.41 -8.71 5.05
C TYR A 207 -21.44 -8.57 6.22
N ASP A 208 -20.30 -9.26 6.16
CA ASP A 208 -19.25 -9.23 7.18
C ASP A 208 -18.11 -8.26 6.83
N SER A 209 -18.37 -7.37 5.87
CA SER A 209 -17.39 -6.33 5.52
C SER A 209 -17.16 -5.40 6.69
N TYR A 210 -15.92 -4.98 6.92
CA TYR A 210 -15.61 -3.92 7.87
C TYR A 210 -14.32 -3.23 7.48
N MET A 211 -14.12 -2.05 8.05
CA MET A 211 -13.01 -1.19 7.71
C MET A 211 -12.60 -0.41 8.94
N TYR A 212 -11.32 -0.11 9.10
CA TYR A 212 -10.87 0.75 10.19
C TYR A 212 -9.75 1.67 9.75
N TRP A 213 -9.65 2.82 10.41
CA TRP A 213 -8.67 3.86 10.15
C TRP A 213 -7.79 3.99 11.36
N MET A 214 -6.49 3.89 11.16
CA MET A 214 -5.50 3.98 12.21
C MET A 214 -4.43 5.00 11.86
N ARG A 215 -3.75 5.50 12.88
CA ARG A 215 -2.64 6.45 12.77
C ARG A 215 -1.31 5.74 12.58
N SER A 216 -0.35 6.42 11.94
CA SER A 216 1.01 5.90 11.71
C SER A 216 1.83 5.67 12.99
N ASN A 217 1.40 6.25 14.12
CA ASN A 217 2.00 5.98 15.43
C ASN A 217 1.34 4.81 16.17
N ASN A 218 0.31 4.20 15.60
CA ASN A 218 -0.46 3.09 16.17
C ASN A 218 -1.09 3.38 17.55
N VAL A 219 -1.29 4.65 17.90
CA VAL A 219 -1.98 5.06 19.13
C VAL A 219 -3.48 5.18 18.83
N GLY A 220 -4.30 4.39 19.50
CA GLY A 220 -5.75 4.46 19.41
C GLY A 220 -6.36 5.77 19.95
N PRO A 221 -7.66 6.01 19.71
CA PRO A 221 -8.58 5.06 19.12
C PRO A 221 -8.49 5.01 17.59
N TYR A 222 -8.93 3.90 17.01
CA TYR A 222 -9.18 3.70 15.60
C TYR A 222 -10.65 4.01 15.30
N LEU A 223 -10.91 4.65 14.16
CA LEU A 223 -12.27 4.75 13.63
C LEU A 223 -12.61 3.42 12.97
N VAL A 224 -13.82 2.89 13.16
CA VAL A 224 -14.27 1.62 12.58
C VAL A 224 -15.59 1.87 11.85
N LEU A 225 -15.76 1.29 10.66
CA LEU A 225 -16.99 1.28 9.88
C LEU A 225 -17.48 -0.15 9.72
N THR A 226 -18.70 -0.41 10.18
CA THR A 226 -19.41 -1.69 10.00
C THR A 226 -20.75 -1.45 9.29
N PRO A 227 -21.21 -2.36 8.42
CA PRO A 227 -22.56 -2.33 7.88
C PRO A 227 -23.58 -2.76 8.93
N LEU A 228 -24.82 -2.28 8.81
CA LEU A 228 -25.95 -2.85 9.53
C LEU A 228 -26.36 -4.21 8.92
N GLU A 229 -27.15 -4.98 9.67
CA GLU A 229 -27.56 -6.35 9.33
C GLU A 229 -28.07 -6.55 7.88
N ASN A 230 -28.74 -5.55 7.32
CA ASN A 230 -29.35 -5.59 5.97
C ASN A 230 -28.44 -5.05 4.86
N THR A 231 -27.19 -4.70 5.17
CA THR A 231 -26.26 -4.00 4.28
C THR A 231 -24.99 -4.83 4.09
N LYS A 232 -24.38 -4.73 2.91
CA LYS A 232 -23.14 -5.43 2.56
C LYS A 232 -22.23 -4.52 1.74
N PHE A 233 -20.95 -4.85 1.68
CA PHE A 233 -20.06 -4.41 0.61
C PHE A 233 -19.59 -5.59 -0.21
N GLU A 234 -19.59 -5.45 -1.53
CA GLU A 234 -19.29 -6.55 -2.47
C GLU A 234 -18.19 -6.22 -3.47
N TYR A 235 -17.73 -4.97 -3.50
CA TYR A 235 -16.65 -4.51 -4.37
C TYR A 235 -16.06 -3.20 -3.87
N TRP A 236 -14.88 -2.84 -4.38
CA TRP A 236 -14.23 -1.56 -4.12
C TRP A 236 -13.38 -1.11 -5.30
N ASP A 237 -13.14 0.20 -5.38
CA ASP A 237 -12.17 0.79 -6.29
C ASP A 237 -11.54 2.07 -5.71
N VAL A 238 -10.66 2.69 -6.49
CA VAL A 238 -10.08 4.00 -6.17
C VAL A 238 -10.44 4.95 -7.29
N GLN A 239 -11.32 5.90 -7.01
CA GLN A 239 -11.67 6.96 -7.94
C GLN A 239 -10.49 7.92 -8.07
N ARG A 240 -9.72 7.79 -9.15
CA ARG A 240 -8.61 8.70 -9.46
C ARG A 240 -9.13 9.93 -10.21
N PRO A 241 -8.55 11.12 -9.97
CA PRO A 241 -8.75 12.25 -10.87
C PRO A 241 -8.32 11.87 -12.29
N VAL A 242 -8.94 12.46 -13.31
CA VAL A 242 -8.46 12.35 -14.69
C VAL A 242 -7.01 12.85 -14.72
N GLU A 243 -6.08 12.02 -15.20
CA GLU A 243 -4.67 12.38 -15.27
C GLU A 243 -4.49 13.65 -16.11
N SER A 244 -3.82 14.67 -15.55
CA SER A 244 -3.31 15.78 -16.35
C SER A 244 -2.21 15.26 -17.26
N ALA A 245 -2.15 15.72 -18.52
CA ALA A 245 -1.09 15.35 -19.45
C ALA A 245 0.34 15.74 -18.99
N GLN A 246 0.46 16.53 -17.91
CA GLN A 246 1.74 16.84 -17.27
C GLN A 246 2.16 15.75 -16.27
N ALA A 247 3.43 15.34 -16.34
CA ALA A 247 4.07 14.50 -15.35
C ALA A 247 4.06 15.20 -13.98
N GLY A 248 3.18 14.76 -13.09
CA GLY A 248 3.09 15.20 -11.70
C GLY A 248 2.73 14.01 -10.80
N PRO A 249 2.77 14.16 -9.47
CA PRO A 249 2.39 13.10 -8.56
C PRO A 249 0.93 12.70 -8.82
N VAL A 250 0.70 11.44 -9.19
CA VAL A 250 -0.66 10.90 -9.35
C VAL A 250 -1.37 11.03 -8.00
N GLY A 251 -2.47 11.79 -7.95
CA GLY A 251 -3.28 11.91 -6.73
C GLY A 251 -3.74 10.53 -6.26
N ARG A 252 -3.68 10.25 -4.96
CA ARG A 252 -4.02 8.94 -4.37
C ARG A 252 -5.44 8.43 -4.68
N GLY A 253 -6.31 9.29 -5.20
CA GLY A 253 -7.72 9.00 -5.47
C GLY A 253 -8.54 8.85 -4.20
N ILE A 254 -9.86 8.70 -4.35
CA ILE A 254 -10.79 8.48 -3.23
C ILE A 254 -11.17 7.00 -3.24
N TYR A 255 -10.91 6.31 -2.13
CA TYR A 255 -11.32 4.92 -1.95
C TYR A 255 -12.85 4.85 -1.89
N ARG A 256 -13.45 3.91 -2.62
CA ARG A 256 -14.91 3.76 -2.71
C ARG A 256 -15.30 2.31 -2.56
N VAL A 257 -16.35 2.06 -1.79
CA VAL A 257 -16.93 0.72 -1.59
C VAL A 257 -18.34 0.65 -2.13
N TYR A 258 -18.72 -0.53 -2.62
CA TYR A 258 -19.97 -0.74 -3.33
C TYR A 258 -20.89 -1.66 -2.56
N ILE A 259 -22.13 -1.21 -2.37
CA ILE A 259 -23.26 -2.03 -1.91
C ILE A 259 -23.77 -2.90 -3.06
N HIS A 260 -23.82 -2.30 -4.25
CA HIS A 260 -24.14 -2.92 -5.53
C HIS A 260 -23.11 -2.45 -6.56
N SER A 261 -22.59 -3.35 -7.39
CA SER A 261 -21.40 -3.11 -8.22
C SER A 261 -21.48 -3.74 -9.62
N LEU A 262 -22.67 -4.02 -10.14
CA LEU A 262 -22.83 -4.73 -11.41
C LEU A 262 -22.11 -4.03 -12.56
N ALA A 263 -22.19 -2.69 -12.67
CA ALA A 263 -21.53 -1.97 -13.75
C ALA A 263 -20.01 -1.94 -13.53
N ALA A 264 -19.56 -1.60 -12.33
CA ALA A 264 -18.13 -1.52 -12.01
C ALA A 264 -17.43 -2.87 -12.15
N GLY A 265 -18.06 -3.94 -11.67
CA GLY A 265 -17.58 -5.31 -11.82
C GLY A 265 -17.55 -5.77 -13.28
N THR A 266 -18.55 -5.40 -14.08
CA THR A 266 -18.56 -5.70 -15.52
C THR A 266 -17.41 -5.03 -16.25
N GLU A 267 -17.17 -3.74 -15.99
CA GLU A 267 -16.05 -2.99 -16.56
C GLU A 267 -14.70 -3.55 -16.12
N ALA A 268 -14.54 -3.81 -14.82
CA ALA A 268 -13.32 -4.39 -14.27
C ALA A 268 -13.02 -5.76 -14.88
N LYS A 269 -14.03 -6.62 -15.03
CA LYS A 269 -13.88 -7.93 -15.68
C LYS A 269 -13.48 -7.78 -17.15
N ALA A 270 -14.05 -6.83 -17.89
CA ALA A 270 -13.64 -6.53 -19.26
C ALA A 270 -12.18 -6.06 -19.36
N GLN A 271 -11.65 -5.45 -18.29
CA GLN A 271 -10.25 -5.05 -18.14
C GLN A 271 -9.33 -6.16 -17.57
N GLY A 272 -9.86 -7.36 -17.33
CA GLY A 272 -9.09 -8.54 -16.90
C GLY A 272 -9.08 -8.79 -15.38
N THR A 273 -9.83 -8.03 -14.59
CA THR A 273 -9.94 -8.24 -13.13
C THR A 273 -10.55 -9.62 -12.82
N LYS A 274 -9.94 -10.33 -11.85
CA LYS A 274 -10.37 -11.66 -11.38
C LYS A 274 -11.12 -11.62 -10.04
N TRP A 275 -11.88 -10.54 -9.79
CA TRP A 275 -12.71 -10.43 -8.59
C TRP A 275 -13.66 -11.61 -8.50
N ARG A 276 -13.71 -12.29 -7.35
CA ARG A 276 -14.38 -13.59 -7.21
C ARG A 276 -15.70 -13.50 -6.47
N GLN A 277 -16.01 -12.40 -5.81
CA GLN A 277 -17.30 -12.20 -5.16
C GLN A 277 -18.35 -11.73 -6.18
N PRO A 278 -19.64 -12.04 -5.98
CA PRO A 278 -20.69 -11.59 -6.89
C PRO A 278 -20.80 -10.07 -6.95
N ASN A 279 -20.96 -9.53 -8.16
CA ASN A 279 -21.38 -8.15 -8.38
C ASN A 279 -22.89 -8.13 -8.65
N THR A 280 -23.65 -7.39 -7.86
CA THR A 280 -25.12 -7.35 -7.91
C THR A 280 -25.65 -5.98 -8.30
N SER A 281 -26.90 -5.93 -8.75
CA SER A 281 -27.67 -4.70 -8.97
C SER A 281 -28.89 -4.68 -8.06
N LEU A 282 -29.48 -3.49 -7.92
CA LEU A 282 -30.71 -3.25 -7.17
C LEU A 282 -31.86 -2.94 -8.13
N LYS A 283 -32.98 -3.65 -8.00
CA LYS A 283 -34.22 -3.36 -8.74
C LYS A 283 -35.26 -2.75 -7.79
N LEU A 284 -35.71 -1.54 -8.10
CA LEU A 284 -36.79 -0.86 -7.39
C LEU A 284 -38.08 -0.91 -8.22
N ALA A 285 -39.19 -1.26 -7.57
CA ALA A 285 -40.52 -1.21 -8.16
C ALA A 285 -40.90 0.24 -8.50
N ARG A 286 -41.92 0.44 -9.34
CA ARG A 286 -42.46 1.79 -9.61
C ARG A 286 -43.06 2.39 -8.34
N LYS A 287 -43.12 3.73 -8.27
CA LYS A 287 -43.66 4.48 -7.13
C LYS A 287 -45.01 3.91 -6.63
N GLY A 288 -45.12 3.74 -5.31
CA GLY A 288 -46.31 3.28 -4.62
C GLY A 288 -46.56 1.78 -4.66
N GLN A 289 -45.61 0.99 -5.18
CA GLN A 289 -45.66 -0.48 -5.14
C GLN A 289 -44.69 -1.02 -4.08
N PRO A 290 -44.95 -2.21 -3.49
CA PRO A 290 -43.99 -2.87 -2.63
C PRO A 290 -42.63 -3.03 -3.30
N GLY A 291 -41.57 -2.63 -2.61
CA GLY A 291 -40.20 -2.64 -3.14
C GLY A 291 -39.82 -1.42 -3.99
N ASP A 292 -40.59 -0.33 -3.96
CA ASP A 292 -40.19 0.95 -4.56
C ASP A 292 -39.11 1.69 -3.75
N THR A 293 -38.89 1.28 -2.50
CA THR A 293 -37.99 1.90 -1.53
C THR A 293 -37.09 0.84 -0.90
N VAL A 294 -35.83 1.19 -0.68
CA VAL A 294 -34.87 0.38 0.09
C VAL A 294 -34.02 1.27 0.99
N SER A 295 -33.56 0.73 2.11
CA SER A 295 -32.62 1.41 3.00
C SER A 295 -31.41 0.53 3.30
N TYR A 296 -30.25 1.16 3.39
CA TYR A 296 -29.00 0.55 3.80
C TYR A 296 -28.42 1.39 4.93
N GLY A 297 -27.61 0.82 5.80
CA GLY A 297 -26.99 1.58 6.87
C GLY A 297 -25.67 1.02 7.34
N PHE A 298 -24.98 1.88 8.07
CA PHE A 298 -23.63 1.66 8.57
C PHE A 298 -23.50 2.30 9.94
N LYS A 299 -22.51 1.86 10.70
CA LYS A 299 -22.11 2.52 11.95
C LYS A 299 -20.64 2.88 11.92
N LEU A 300 -20.35 4.07 12.42
CA LEU A 300 -19.01 4.49 12.76
C LEU A 300 -18.80 4.35 14.27
N HIS A 301 -17.74 3.67 14.69
CA HIS A 301 -17.38 3.43 16.08
C HIS A 301 -15.94 3.87 16.36
N TRP A 302 -15.62 4.10 17.63
CA TRP A 302 -14.25 4.17 18.11
C TRP A 302 -13.84 2.86 18.76
N ALA A 303 -12.64 2.38 18.45
CA ALA A 303 -12.02 1.21 19.08
C ALA A 303 -10.64 1.57 19.60
N GLU A 304 -10.33 1.27 20.86
CA GLU A 304 -9.03 1.65 21.45
C GLU A 304 -7.84 0.90 20.83
N ASP A 305 -8.07 -0.35 20.41
CA ASP A 305 -7.07 -1.24 19.84
C ASP A 305 -7.73 -2.34 18.97
N TYR A 306 -6.93 -3.31 18.52
CA TYR A 306 -7.41 -4.42 17.69
C TYR A 306 -8.39 -5.35 18.42
N ASP A 307 -8.21 -5.57 19.72
CA ASP A 307 -9.11 -6.44 20.49
C ASP A 307 -10.48 -5.78 20.65
N ALA A 308 -10.51 -4.45 20.83
CA ALA A 308 -11.73 -3.66 20.79
C ALA A 308 -12.44 -3.72 19.41
N ILE A 309 -11.69 -3.68 18.30
CA ILE A 309 -12.29 -3.91 16.97
C ILE A 309 -12.91 -5.30 16.90
N ARG A 310 -12.17 -6.35 17.25
CA ARG A 310 -12.67 -7.74 17.21
C ARG A 310 -13.92 -7.91 18.06
N GLN A 311 -13.98 -7.25 19.22
CA GLN A 311 -15.16 -7.28 20.09
C GLN A 311 -16.35 -6.53 19.47
N LEU A 312 -16.11 -5.35 18.88
CA LEU A 312 -17.14 -4.59 18.16
C LEU A 312 -17.74 -5.39 17.01
N LEU A 313 -16.94 -6.15 16.25
CA LEU A 313 -17.47 -7.02 15.19
C LEU A 313 -18.52 -8.00 15.76
N VAL A 314 -18.19 -8.68 16.86
CA VAL A 314 -19.10 -9.63 17.51
C VAL A 314 -20.34 -8.94 18.07
N ASP A 315 -20.18 -7.76 18.67
CA ASP A 315 -21.28 -6.99 19.26
C ASP A 315 -22.26 -6.46 18.19
N GLU A 316 -21.76 -6.12 17.01
CA GLU A 316 -22.55 -5.71 15.85
C GLU A 316 -23.11 -6.91 15.05
N GLY A 317 -22.95 -8.14 15.55
CA GLY A 317 -23.49 -9.34 14.93
C GLY A 317 -22.71 -9.84 13.71
N LEU A 318 -21.48 -9.35 13.51
CA LEU A 318 -20.54 -9.84 12.51
C LEU A 318 -19.73 -11.04 13.06
N VAL A 319 -18.83 -11.56 12.23
CA VAL A 319 -17.98 -12.71 12.51
C VAL A 319 -16.53 -12.27 12.65
N ASP A 320 -16.00 -12.34 13.87
CA ASP A 320 -14.56 -12.19 14.10
C ASP A 320 -13.84 -13.48 13.69
N VAL A 321 -12.95 -13.39 12.70
CA VAL A 321 -12.27 -14.54 12.09
C VAL A 321 -10.82 -14.64 12.55
N HIS A 322 -10.40 -15.87 12.88
CA HIS A 322 -9.00 -16.22 13.12
C HIS A 322 -8.63 -17.40 12.23
N VAL A 323 -7.50 -17.32 11.54
CA VAL A 323 -7.01 -18.39 10.66
C VAL A 323 -5.56 -18.72 10.99
N VAL A 324 -5.26 -20.00 11.12
CA VAL A 324 -3.89 -20.51 11.30
C VAL A 324 -3.59 -21.64 10.31
N PRO A 325 -2.39 -21.70 9.70
CA PRO A 325 -1.31 -20.72 9.83
C PRO A 325 -1.56 -19.42 9.02
N GLY A 326 -2.58 -19.41 8.16
CA GLY A 326 -2.96 -18.28 7.33
C GLY A 326 -3.85 -18.73 6.17
N MET A 327 -4.10 -17.84 5.20
CA MET A 327 -4.99 -18.12 4.05
C MET A 327 -4.26 -18.54 2.78
N THR A 328 -2.93 -18.64 2.80
CA THR A 328 -2.16 -19.40 1.80
C THR A 328 -1.69 -20.71 2.44
N VAL A 329 -2.16 -21.85 1.93
CA VAL A 329 -1.98 -23.15 2.59
C VAL A 329 -1.59 -24.24 1.58
N PRO A 330 -0.44 -24.90 1.76
CA PRO A 330 -0.06 -26.06 0.96
C PRO A 330 -1.10 -27.19 1.01
N ASN A 331 -1.30 -27.90 -0.12
CA ASN A 331 -2.31 -28.95 -0.25
C ASN A 331 -2.01 -30.24 0.54
N ASP A 332 -0.79 -30.36 1.07
CA ASP A 332 -0.36 -31.38 2.03
C ASP A 332 -0.60 -30.96 3.49
N LEU A 333 -1.02 -29.72 3.74
CA LEU A 333 -1.38 -29.18 5.06
C LEU A 333 -2.88 -28.87 5.16
N PHE A 334 -3.29 -28.34 6.30
CA PHE A 334 -4.65 -27.86 6.57
C PHE A 334 -4.61 -26.48 7.23
N ALA A 335 -5.69 -25.71 7.06
CA ALA A 335 -5.98 -24.52 7.84
C ALA A 335 -6.88 -24.87 9.03
N ARG A 336 -6.74 -24.16 10.14
CA ARG A 336 -7.78 -24.08 11.17
C ARG A 336 -8.37 -22.69 11.18
N VAL A 337 -9.69 -22.63 11.23
CA VAL A 337 -10.47 -21.39 11.24
C VAL A 337 -11.29 -21.38 12.52
N ALA A 338 -11.21 -20.27 13.26
CA ALA A 338 -12.14 -19.97 14.35
C ALA A 338 -13.02 -18.81 13.93
N LEU A 339 -14.34 -19.01 14.01
CA LEU A 339 -15.36 -18.03 13.70
C LEU A 339 -16.03 -17.64 15.02
N ARG A 340 -15.82 -16.40 15.50
CA ARG A 340 -16.41 -15.88 16.73
C ARG A 340 -17.60 -14.98 16.37
N THR A 341 -18.80 -15.36 16.78
CA THR A 341 -20.01 -14.55 16.51
C THR A 341 -21.14 -14.88 17.47
N LYS A 342 -22.04 -13.92 17.70
CA LYS A 342 -23.31 -14.14 18.41
C LYS A 342 -24.42 -14.67 17.50
N GLN A 343 -24.20 -14.65 16.18
CA GLN A 343 -25.17 -15.14 15.20
C GLN A 343 -24.99 -16.63 14.96
N PRO A 344 -26.07 -17.39 14.69
CA PRO A 344 -25.95 -18.80 14.34
C PRO A 344 -25.19 -18.96 13.02
N ILE A 345 -24.17 -19.82 13.00
CA ILE A 345 -23.50 -20.24 11.76
C ILE A 345 -24.34 -21.33 11.11
N GLN A 346 -24.92 -21.02 9.97
CA GLN A 346 -25.80 -21.93 9.22
C GLN A 346 -25.01 -22.93 8.39
N ALA A 347 -23.92 -22.47 7.75
CA ALA A 347 -23.08 -23.33 6.91
C ALA A 347 -21.68 -22.73 6.67
N VAL A 348 -20.71 -23.63 6.43
CA VAL A 348 -19.40 -23.31 5.86
C VAL A 348 -19.28 -24.09 4.55
N GLU A 349 -19.44 -23.40 3.42
CA GLU A 349 -19.55 -24.01 2.10
C GLU A 349 -18.27 -23.84 1.29
N ALA A 350 -17.72 -24.93 0.76
CA ALA A 350 -16.61 -24.85 -0.19
C ALA A 350 -17.11 -24.57 -1.61
N GLU A 351 -16.38 -23.72 -2.35
CA GLU A 351 -16.57 -23.56 -3.79
C GLU A 351 -16.34 -24.86 -4.58
N PHE A 352 -15.44 -25.71 -4.10
CA PHE A 352 -15.13 -27.02 -4.69
C PHE A 352 -15.36 -28.15 -3.67
N PRO A 353 -16.60 -28.55 -3.37
CA PRO A 353 -16.91 -29.51 -2.31
C PRO A 353 -16.20 -30.86 -2.45
N GLN A 354 -15.96 -31.31 -3.69
CA GLN A 354 -15.27 -32.59 -3.95
C GLN A 354 -13.75 -32.52 -3.79
N GLN A 355 -13.18 -31.31 -3.67
CA GLN A 355 -11.74 -31.09 -3.56
C GLN A 355 -11.37 -30.32 -2.27
N THR A 356 -12.34 -30.11 -1.39
CA THR A 356 -12.17 -29.39 -0.13
C THR A 356 -12.84 -30.17 0.97
N LYS A 357 -12.04 -30.64 1.93
CA LYS A 357 -12.55 -31.29 3.14
C LYS A 357 -12.71 -30.24 4.23
N ILE A 358 -13.91 -30.12 4.77
CA ILE A 358 -14.23 -29.26 5.93
C ILE A 358 -14.67 -30.16 7.07
N GLU A 359 -14.06 -29.98 8.22
CA GLU A 359 -14.36 -30.72 9.45
C GLU A 359 -14.67 -29.71 10.56
N SER A 360 -15.86 -29.82 11.18
CA SER A 360 -16.14 -29.05 12.39
C SER A 360 -15.41 -29.69 13.57
N LEU A 361 -14.73 -28.86 14.35
CA LEU A 361 -14.03 -29.26 15.58
C LEU A 361 -14.83 -28.92 16.84
N GLY A 362 -16.10 -28.54 16.68
CA GLY A 362 -16.98 -28.11 17.78
C GLY A 362 -16.94 -26.61 18.04
N ALA A 363 -17.50 -26.21 19.19
CA ALA A 363 -17.63 -24.82 19.60
C ALA A 363 -17.29 -24.63 21.09
N LYS A 364 -16.88 -23.41 21.45
CA LYS A 364 -16.63 -22.99 22.84
C LYS A 364 -17.14 -21.56 23.04
N GLY A 365 -18.29 -21.41 23.69
CA GLY A 365 -18.99 -20.13 23.74
C GLY A 365 -19.35 -19.67 22.32
N ASP A 366 -19.06 -18.41 22.00
CA ASP A 366 -19.33 -17.81 20.69
C ASP A 366 -18.32 -18.24 19.59
N LEU A 367 -17.31 -19.06 19.91
CA LEU A 367 -16.30 -19.53 18.97
C LEU A 367 -16.68 -20.88 18.36
N HIS A 368 -16.67 -20.96 17.03
CA HIS A 368 -16.86 -22.18 16.26
C HIS A 368 -15.58 -22.53 15.49
N PHE A 369 -15.11 -23.77 15.62
CA PHE A 369 -13.83 -24.19 15.07
C PHE A 369 -14.00 -25.14 13.87
N TYR A 370 -13.18 -24.92 12.85
CA TYR A 370 -13.15 -25.74 11.64
C TYR A 370 -11.71 -26.08 11.26
N GLN A 371 -11.52 -27.26 10.69
CA GLN A 371 -10.31 -27.67 10.00
C GLN A 371 -10.63 -27.86 8.53
N ILE A 372 -9.87 -27.18 7.66
CA ILE A 372 -10.10 -27.19 6.22
C ILE A 372 -8.85 -27.65 5.49
N ARG A 373 -9.00 -28.62 4.59
CA ARG A 373 -7.95 -29.07 3.69
C ARG A 373 -8.37 -28.88 2.24
N PHE A 374 -7.53 -28.19 1.46
CA PHE A 374 -7.75 -27.92 0.05
C PHE A 374 -6.87 -28.84 -0.80
N SER A 375 -7.46 -29.52 -1.78
CA SER A 375 -6.74 -30.34 -2.76
C SER A 375 -6.62 -29.66 -4.13
N LYS A 376 -7.52 -28.72 -4.42
CA LYS A 376 -7.45 -27.91 -5.65
C LYS A 376 -6.39 -26.82 -5.49
N LEU A 377 -5.34 -26.87 -6.31
CA LEU A 377 -4.35 -25.80 -6.39
C LEU A 377 -4.96 -24.47 -6.88
N GLY A 378 -4.38 -23.36 -6.44
CA GLY A 378 -4.82 -22.01 -6.75
C GLY A 378 -5.89 -21.51 -5.80
N GLU A 379 -6.73 -20.60 -6.29
CA GLU A 379 -7.72 -19.89 -5.51
C GLU A 379 -8.89 -20.81 -5.10
N ASN A 380 -9.26 -20.76 -3.82
CA ASN A 380 -10.34 -21.53 -3.20
C ASN A 380 -11.17 -20.60 -2.32
N ARG A 381 -12.48 -20.50 -2.56
CA ARG A 381 -13.37 -19.67 -1.73
C ARG A 381 -14.18 -20.53 -0.78
N LEU A 382 -14.32 -20.09 0.47
CA LEU A 382 -15.34 -20.56 1.41
C LEU A 382 -16.44 -19.50 1.54
N THR A 383 -17.70 -19.93 1.58
CA THR A 383 -18.84 -19.08 1.92
C THR A 383 -19.33 -19.45 3.31
N ILE A 384 -19.23 -18.50 4.24
CA ILE A 384 -19.79 -18.64 5.59
C ILE A 384 -21.19 -18.06 5.55
N ARG A 385 -22.21 -18.86 5.82
CA ARG A 385 -23.59 -18.41 6.00
C ARG A 385 -23.87 -18.30 7.48
N TYR A 386 -24.35 -17.15 7.92
CA TYR A 386 -24.64 -16.88 9.32
C TYR A 386 -25.88 -16.02 9.48
N GLY A 387 -26.43 -15.96 10.69
CA GLY A 387 -27.66 -15.23 10.97
C GLY A 387 -28.83 -15.79 10.16
N ASN A 388 -29.63 -14.89 9.57
CA ASN A 388 -30.81 -15.24 8.79
C ASN A 388 -30.50 -15.36 7.31
N THR A 389 -29.83 -14.34 6.74
CA THR A 389 -29.54 -14.25 5.30
C THR A 389 -28.11 -13.81 5.01
N GLN A 390 -27.34 -13.53 6.06
CA GLN A 390 -26.01 -12.96 5.96
C GLN A 390 -25.01 -14.00 5.47
N HIS A 391 -24.00 -13.50 4.78
CA HIS A 391 -22.88 -14.32 4.35
C HIS A 391 -21.62 -13.48 4.17
N MET A 392 -20.50 -14.18 4.25
CA MET A 392 -19.17 -13.67 3.93
C MET A 392 -18.36 -14.70 3.17
N PHE A 393 -17.25 -14.24 2.61
CA PHE A 393 -16.30 -15.03 1.85
C PHE A 393 -14.92 -15.04 2.53
N LEU A 394 -14.32 -16.22 2.62
CA LEU A 394 -12.90 -16.37 2.94
C LEU A 394 -12.19 -16.91 1.70
N GLU A 395 -11.19 -16.17 1.20
CA GLU A 395 -10.46 -16.50 -0.02
C GLU A 395 -9.09 -17.11 0.30
N PHE A 396 -9.01 -18.43 0.21
CA PHE A 396 -7.77 -19.17 0.39
C PHE A 396 -7.01 -19.34 -0.93
N PHE A 397 -5.69 -19.48 -0.85
CA PHE A 397 -4.84 -19.91 -1.95
C PHE A 397 -4.14 -21.22 -1.58
N SER A 398 -4.42 -22.29 -2.33
CA SER A 398 -3.77 -23.58 -2.10
C SER A 398 -2.55 -23.74 -3.01
N THR A 399 -1.42 -24.08 -2.41
CA THR A 399 -0.17 -24.31 -3.14
C THR A 399 0.17 -25.79 -3.20
N GLU A 400 1.15 -26.14 -4.05
CA GLU A 400 1.90 -27.38 -3.85
C GLU A 400 2.69 -27.31 -2.52
N PRO A 401 3.23 -28.43 -2.02
CA PRO A 401 4.13 -28.43 -0.86
C PRO A 401 5.25 -27.41 -1.04
N LEU A 402 5.61 -26.69 0.03
CA LEU A 402 6.54 -25.57 -0.04
C LEU A 402 7.89 -25.98 -0.65
N GLU A 403 8.42 -27.14 -0.28
CA GLU A 403 9.66 -27.69 -0.83
C GLU A 403 9.57 -27.89 -2.36
N THR A 404 8.42 -28.33 -2.86
CA THR A 404 8.18 -28.50 -4.31
C THR A 404 8.19 -27.16 -5.02
N LEU A 405 7.49 -26.15 -4.48
CA LEU A 405 7.51 -24.79 -5.04
C LEU A 405 8.92 -24.22 -5.06
N MET A 406 9.67 -24.40 -3.96
CA MET A 406 11.03 -23.88 -3.85
C MET A 406 11.97 -24.49 -4.91
N LYS A 407 11.92 -25.81 -5.05
CA LYS A 407 12.69 -26.54 -6.06
C LYS A 407 12.31 -26.12 -7.48
N LYS A 408 11.01 -26.07 -7.81
CA LYS A 408 10.53 -25.65 -9.14
C LYS A 408 10.99 -24.23 -9.50
N ARG A 409 10.91 -23.27 -8.57
CA ARG A 409 11.37 -21.91 -8.82
C ARG A 409 12.87 -21.84 -9.08
N ALA A 410 13.69 -22.52 -8.28
CA ALA A 410 15.13 -22.52 -8.46
C ALA A 410 15.56 -23.17 -9.78
N THR A 411 14.96 -24.32 -10.12
CA THR A 411 15.19 -24.99 -11.42
C THR A 411 14.78 -24.10 -12.59
N PHE A 412 13.63 -23.42 -12.49
CA PHE A 412 13.19 -22.47 -13.53
C PHE A 412 14.18 -21.31 -13.68
N LEU A 413 14.63 -20.71 -12.58
CA LEU A 413 15.61 -19.61 -12.59
C LEU A 413 16.96 -20.02 -13.20
N ALA A 414 17.45 -21.21 -12.86
CA ALA A 414 18.69 -21.74 -13.45
C ALA A 414 18.56 -22.00 -14.97
N HIS A 415 17.34 -22.28 -15.46
CA HIS A 415 17.07 -22.49 -16.88
C HIS A 415 16.96 -21.19 -17.69
N ILE A 416 16.42 -20.11 -17.11
CA ILE A 416 16.25 -18.81 -17.78
C ILE A 416 17.55 -17.97 -17.75
N GLN A 417 18.64 -18.55 -18.21
CA GLN A 417 19.97 -17.95 -18.22
C GLN A 417 20.50 -17.78 -19.66
N HIS A 418 21.07 -16.61 -19.96
CA HIS A 418 21.80 -16.37 -21.20
C HIS A 418 23.21 -16.97 -21.12
N ARG A 419 23.62 -17.74 -22.14
CA ARG A 419 24.94 -18.39 -22.19
C ARG A 419 25.70 -18.18 -23.50
N ASP A 420 25.41 -17.09 -24.22
CA ASP A 420 26.13 -16.72 -25.43
C ASP A 420 27.37 -15.88 -25.09
N PRO A 421 28.60 -16.40 -25.27
CA PRO A 421 29.83 -15.68 -24.93
C PRO A 421 30.12 -14.46 -25.83
N SER A 422 29.42 -14.31 -26.96
CA SER A 422 29.53 -13.12 -27.81
C SER A 422 28.75 -11.92 -27.27
N LYS A 423 27.84 -12.15 -26.32
CA LYS A 423 26.99 -11.12 -25.74
C LYS A 423 27.62 -10.58 -24.46
N TRP A 424 27.52 -9.28 -24.26
CA TRP A 424 27.98 -8.63 -23.03
C TRP A 424 27.22 -9.16 -21.80
N TYR A 425 25.96 -9.57 -21.99
CA TYR A 425 25.12 -10.14 -20.94
C TYR A 425 25.29 -11.67 -20.79
N ASN A 426 26.44 -12.22 -21.21
CA ASN A 426 26.75 -13.63 -21.00
C ASN A 426 26.67 -14.01 -19.52
N GLY A 427 25.89 -15.03 -19.20
CA GLY A 427 25.66 -15.53 -17.86
C GLY A 427 24.48 -14.91 -17.13
N LEU A 428 23.84 -13.86 -17.67
CA LEU A 428 22.68 -13.20 -17.07
C LEU A 428 21.53 -14.18 -16.81
N ILE A 429 21.09 -14.27 -15.55
CA ILE A 429 19.80 -14.86 -15.17
C ILE A 429 18.75 -13.76 -15.27
N THR A 430 17.78 -13.92 -16.18
CA THR A 430 16.87 -12.84 -16.63
C THR A 430 15.41 -13.17 -16.34
N ASP A 431 14.49 -12.33 -16.81
CA ASP A 431 13.05 -12.54 -16.76
C ASP A 431 12.51 -13.33 -17.95
N TRP A 432 11.40 -14.02 -17.70
CA TRP A 432 10.60 -14.70 -18.70
C TRP A 432 9.22 -14.07 -18.74
N ASN A 433 8.84 -13.53 -19.89
CA ASN A 433 7.47 -13.08 -20.07
C ASN A 433 6.55 -14.30 -20.19
N MET A 434 5.75 -14.54 -19.16
CA MET A 434 4.84 -15.70 -19.09
C MET A 434 3.76 -15.68 -20.18
N GLU A 435 3.36 -14.50 -20.68
CA GLU A 435 2.30 -14.35 -21.67
C GLU A 435 2.83 -14.56 -23.10
N SER A 436 3.89 -13.84 -23.48
CA SER A 436 4.51 -13.96 -24.81
C SER A 436 5.45 -15.15 -24.94
N ARG A 437 5.81 -15.78 -23.80
CA ARG A 437 6.78 -16.88 -23.72
C ARG A 437 8.15 -16.50 -24.27
N VAL A 438 8.62 -15.30 -23.92
CA VAL A 438 9.89 -14.74 -24.35
C VAL A 438 10.86 -14.65 -23.18
N LEU A 439 12.08 -15.15 -23.37
CA LEU A 439 13.21 -14.88 -22.48
C LEU A 439 13.71 -13.47 -22.75
N LEU A 440 13.57 -12.58 -21.76
CA LEU A 440 13.96 -11.18 -21.94
C LEU A 440 15.48 -11.04 -22.02
N SER A 441 15.94 -10.10 -22.83
CA SER A 441 17.37 -9.79 -22.97
C SER A 441 17.55 -8.30 -23.26
N PRO A 442 18.77 -7.77 -23.11
CA PRO A 442 19.07 -6.41 -23.55
C PRO A 442 18.80 -6.14 -25.04
N ASP A 443 18.76 -7.19 -25.87
CA ASP A 443 18.45 -7.09 -27.30
C ASP A 443 16.93 -7.22 -27.57
N ASN A 444 16.15 -7.70 -26.60
CA ASN A 444 14.71 -7.89 -26.70
C ASN A 444 14.02 -7.80 -25.33
N TYR A 445 13.48 -6.62 -25.03
CA TYR A 445 12.70 -6.32 -23.83
C TYR A 445 11.22 -6.73 -23.94
N ASP A 446 10.79 -7.23 -25.11
CA ASP A 446 9.41 -7.59 -25.43
C ASP A 446 8.42 -6.43 -25.13
N ARG A 447 7.61 -6.56 -24.08
CA ARG A 447 6.61 -5.55 -23.68
C ARG A 447 7.13 -4.54 -22.67
N ILE A 448 8.33 -4.74 -22.12
CA ILE A 448 8.94 -3.76 -21.21
C ILE A 448 9.46 -2.60 -22.05
N GLN A 449 9.00 -1.39 -21.74
CA GLN A 449 9.34 -0.17 -22.46
C GLN A 449 9.82 0.92 -21.51
N SER A 450 10.43 1.95 -22.09
CA SER A 450 10.86 3.16 -21.39
C SER A 450 11.84 2.86 -20.26
N TRP A 451 11.81 3.67 -19.20
CA TRP A 451 12.72 3.60 -18.07
C TRP A 451 12.70 2.26 -17.33
N ARG A 452 11.72 1.35 -17.54
CA ARG A 452 11.63 0.07 -16.82
C ARG A 452 12.53 -1.04 -17.35
N ILE A 453 13.24 -0.81 -18.45
CA ILE A 453 14.12 -1.81 -19.07
C ILE A 453 15.21 -2.32 -18.12
N TYR A 454 15.58 -1.53 -17.10
CA TYR A 454 16.61 -1.92 -16.12
C TYR A 454 16.28 -3.21 -15.37
N ALA A 455 14.98 -3.53 -15.22
CA ALA A 455 14.51 -4.70 -14.48
C ALA A 455 15.03 -6.03 -15.04
N VAL A 456 15.47 -6.03 -16.31
CA VAL A 456 16.02 -7.21 -16.98
C VAL A 456 17.42 -7.56 -16.49
N THR A 457 18.26 -6.58 -16.17
CA THR A 457 19.71 -6.79 -15.96
C THR A 457 20.24 -6.38 -14.60
N CYS A 458 19.57 -5.47 -13.90
CA CYS A 458 20.05 -4.88 -12.66
C CYS A 458 18.89 -4.49 -11.73
N ASP A 459 19.21 -3.81 -10.63
CA ASP A 459 18.27 -3.42 -9.57
C ASP A 459 17.55 -4.59 -8.89
N ASP A 460 16.68 -4.27 -7.93
CA ASP A 460 15.88 -5.23 -7.17
C ASP A 460 15.17 -6.30 -8.03
N PRO A 461 14.60 -6.02 -9.22
CA PRO A 461 13.89 -7.03 -9.99
C PRO A 461 14.87 -7.99 -10.67
N GLY A 462 16.02 -7.50 -11.13
CA GLY A 462 17.06 -8.29 -11.79
C GLY A 462 17.87 -9.14 -10.81
N LEU A 463 18.28 -8.55 -9.68
CA LEU A 463 19.30 -9.09 -8.80
C LEU A 463 18.76 -10.05 -7.72
N GLY A 464 17.47 -10.04 -7.44
CA GLY A 464 16.85 -10.97 -6.47
C GLY A 464 16.84 -12.44 -6.92
N LYS A 465 16.90 -12.70 -8.24
CA LYS A 465 16.84 -14.06 -8.83
C LYS A 465 18.02 -14.94 -8.40
N PRO A 466 19.30 -14.56 -8.62
CA PRO A 466 20.44 -15.36 -8.17
C PRO A 466 20.48 -15.51 -6.64
N ALA A 467 20.08 -14.49 -5.88
CA ALA A 467 20.03 -14.56 -4.41
C ALA A 467 19.07 -15.67 -3.93
N TYR A 468 17.90 -15.81 -4.58
CA TYR A 468 16.97 -16.90 -4.30
C TYR A 468 17.59 -18.28 -4.55
N VAL A 469 18.21 -18.47 -5.73
CA VAL A 469 18.83 -19.76 -6.09
C VAL A 469 19.96 -20.10 -5.11
N ALA A 470 20.77 -19.11 -4.71
CA ALA A 470 21.84 -19.30 -3.74
C ALA A 470 21.29 -19.70 -2.35
N ALA A 471 20.30 -18.98 -1.84
CA ALA A 471 19.67 -19.27 -0.54
C ALA A 471 19.05 -20.67 -0.50
N LYS A 472 18.32 -21.04 -1.57
CA LYS A 472 17.76 -22.39 -1.71
C LYS A 472 18.86 -23.45 -1.71
N ASN A 473 19.95 -23.26 -2.45
CA ASN A 473 21.02 -24.26 -2.56
C ASN A 473 21.85 -24.43 -1.29
N ALA A 474 21.83 -23.47 -0.37
CA ALA A 474 22.42 -23.63 0.96
C ALA A 474 21.74 -24.75 1.76
N GLU A 475 20.43 -24.94 1.57
CA GLU A 475 19.63 -25.96 2.26
C GLU A 475 19.37 -27.21 1.40
N PHE A 476 19.09 -27.01 0.12
CA PHE A 476 18.73 -28.06 -0.86
C PHE A 476 19.63 -28.00 -2.10
N PRO A 477 20.90 -28.43 -1.97
CA PRO A 477 21.88 -28.28 -3.04
C PRO A 477 21.51 -29.12 -4.27
N VAL A 478 21.61 -28.48 -5.44
CA VAL A 478 21.46 -29.07 -6.77
C VAL A 478 22.60 -28.58 -7.64
N GLN A 479 23.47 -29.49 -8.06
CA GLN A 479 24.73 -29.17 -8.74
C GLN A 479 24.55 -28.28 -9.97
N SER A 480 23.56 -28.56 -10.82
CA SER A 480 23.30 -27.75 -12.03
C SER A 480 22.87 -26.31 -11.73
N GLU A 481 22.24 -26.06 -10.59
CA GLU A 481 21.86 -24.72 -10.15
C GLU A 481 23.06 -23.95 -9.59
N VAL A 482 23.93 -24.63 -8.85
CA VAL A 482 25.23 -24.09 -8.39
C VAL A 482 26.08 -23.68 -9.59
N GLU A 483 26.18 -24.54 -10.61
CA GLU A 483 26.89 -24.23 -11.86
C GLU A 483 26.29 -23.02 -12.60
N ALA A 484 24.96 -22.84 -12.57
CA ALA A 484 24.32 -21.68 -13.15
C ALA A 484 24.69 -20.39 -12.41
N LEU A 485 24.73 -20.43 -11.08
CA LEU A 485 25.18 -19.29 -10.26
C LEU A 485 26.66 -18.96 -10.51
N ASP A 486 27.53 -19.97 -10.59
CA ASP A 486 28.94 -19.77 -10.92
C ASP A 486 29.12 -19.11 -12.28
N TYR A 487 28.36 -19.59 -13.26
CA TYR A 487 28.39 -19.02 -14.59
C TYR A 487 27.91 -17.56 -14.60
N TYR A 488 26.88 -17.23 -13.81
CA TYR A 488 26.39 -15.86 -13.62
C TYR A 488 27.46 -14.96 -12.96
N ILE A 489 28.02 -15.40 -11.83
CA ILE A 489 29.02 -14.61 -11.08
C ILE A 489 30.28 -14.37 -11.93
N LYS A 490 30.77 -15.42 -12.60
CA LYS A 490 32.00 -15.37 -13.39
C LYS A 490 31.86 -14.50 -14.64
N ASN A 491 30.75 -14.60 -15.37
CA ASN A 491 30.65 -14.02 -16.71
C ASN A 491 29.84 -12.72 -16.76
N PHE A 492 28.91 -12.50 -15.83
CA PHE A 492 28.06 -11.32 -15.82
C PHE A 492 28.39 -10.35 -14.69
N VAL A 493 28.67 -10.86 -13.49
CA VAL A 493 28.86 -10.01 -12.31
C VAL A 493 30.28 -9.48 -12.22
N TRP A 494 31.27 -10.35 -12.01
CA TRP A 494 32.64 -9.93 -11.71
C TRP A 494 33.35 -9.34 -12.94
N GLY A 495 33.71 -8.06 -12.88
CA GLY A 495 34.27 -7.31 -14.01
C GLY A 495 33.22 -6.79 -15.02
N GLY A 496 31.95 -7.13 -14.81
CA GLY A 496 30.80 -6.58 -15.51
C GLY A 496 29.99 -5.70 -14.54
N LEU A 497 28.88 -6.24 -14.04
CA LEU A 497 28.01 -5.54 -13.08
C LEU A 497 28.75 -5.01 -11.84
N GLN A 498 29.71 -5.76 -11.31
CA GLN A 498 30.54 -5.42 -10.16
C GLN A 498 31.98 -5.09 -10.60
N GLN A 499 32.54 -4.01 -10.07
CA GLN A 499 33.95 -3.68 -10.25
C GLN A 499 34.87 -4.66 -9.49
N THR A 500 35.96 -5.05 -10.15
CA THR A 500 37.03 -5.88 -9.60
C THR A 500 37.92 -5.10 -8.63
N THR A 501 38.89 -5.78 -8.02
CA THR A 501 39.85 -5.15 -7.10
C THR A 501 40.80 -4.16 -7.75
N ASP A 502 40.99 -4.27 -9.07
CA ASP A 502 41.96 -3.44 -9.82
C ASP A 502 41.30 -2.20 -10.45
N GLU A 503 40.00 -2.04 -10.24
CA GLU A 503 39.21 -0.91 -10.74
C GLU A 503 39.09 0.23 -9.73
N PRO A 504 38.74 1.47 -10.15
CA PRO A 504 38.78 2.65 -9.30
C PRO A 504 37.89 2.60 -8.05
N TYR A 505 36.80 1.83 -8.11
CA TYR A 505 35.87 1.63 -7.00
C TYR A 505 35.65 0.13 -6.76
N PRO A 506 36.60 -0.55 -6.09
CA PRO A 506 36.53 -1.99 -5.88
C PRO A 506 35.20 -2.44 -5.28
N TYR A 507 34.62 -3.51 -5.84
CA TYR A 507 33.34 -4.11 -5.46
C TYR A 507 32.09 -3.26 -5.69
N ALA A 508 32.22 -2.04 -6.23
CA ALA A 508 31.07 -1.19 -6.53
C ALA A 508 30.18 -1.82 -7.61
N ILE A 509 28.86 -1.64 -7.48
CA ILE A 509 27.87 -2.25 -8.37
C ILE A 509 27.18 -1.18 -9.20
N TYR A 510 27.13 -1.39 -10.52
CA TYR A 510 26.44 -0.51 -11.45
C TYR A 510 24.93 -0.61 -11.32
N GLY A 511 24.27 0.55 -11.20
CA GLY A 511 22.82 0.67 -11.18
C GLY A 511 22.21 0.78 -12.58
N ILE A 512 21.01 1.38 -12.64
CA ILE A 512 20.21 1.56 -13.87
C ILE A 512 20.92 2.44 -14.92
N PRO A 513 20.59 2.32 -16.22
CA PRO A 513 19.70 1.32 -16.82
C PRO A 513 20.35 -0.06 -16.93
N ASP A 514 21.67 -0.15 -17.09
CA ASP A 514 22.45 -1.38 -17.10
C ASP A 514 23.95 -1.06 -16.97
N TRP A 515 24.76 -2.08 -16.63
CA TRP A 515 26.18 -1.88 -16.39
C TRP A 515 26.97 -1.53 -17.65
N LYS A 516 26.55 -1.97 -18.84
CA LYS A 516 27.29 -1.73 -20.08
C LYS A 516 27.17 -0.27 -20.49
N THR A 517 25.94 0.23 -20.54
CA THR A 517 25.63 1.64 -20.80
C THR A 517 26.40 2.55 -19.84
N ASN A 518 26.43 2.21 -18.55
CA ASN A 518 27.15 3.01 -17.56
C ASN A 518 28.66 2.96 -17.74
N ARG A 519 29.26 1.77 -17.90
CA ARG A 519 30.71 1.61 -18.10
C ARG A 519 31.22 2.25 -19.38
N GLU A 520 30.45 2.17 -20.47
CA GLU A 520 30.81 2.71 -21.79
C GLU A 520 30.36 4.17 -21.97
N SER A 521 29.74 4.77 -20.95
CA SER A 521 29.27 6.15 -21.01
C SER A 521 30.42 7.14 -21.23
N LEU A 522 30.16 8.16 -22.06
CA LEU A 522 31.05 9.31 -22.21
C LEU A 522 31.01 10.25 -21.00
N ASP A 523 29.98 10.15 -20.15
CA ASP A 523 29.89 10.91 -18.90
C ASP A 523 30.72 10.20 -17.81
N PRO A 524 31.86 10.75 -17.37
CA PRO A 524 32.62 10.18 -16.26
C PRO A 524 31.94 10.41 -14.90
N GLY A 525 30.86 11.19 -14.87
CA GLY A 525 30.11 11.57 -13.69
C GLY A 525 29.05 10.55 -13.30
N ARG A 526 28.22 10.99 -12.35
CA ARG A 526 27.23 10.15 -11.67
C ARG A 526 26.15 9.56 -12.58
N ASN A 527 25.87 10.17 -13.73
CA ASN A 527 24.87 9.67 -14.68
C ASN A 527 25.48 8.73 -15.74
N GLY A 528 26.77 8.38 -15.62
CA GLY A 528 27.47 7.49 -16.53
C GLY A 528 28.41 6.54 -15.78
N GLN A 529 29.72 6.70 -15.96
CA GLN A 529 30.73 5.75 -15.45
C GLN A 529 30.73 5.61 -13.92
N ARG A 530 30.23 6.63 -13.20
CA ARG A 530 30.09 6.61 -11.74
C ARG A 530 28.67 6.31 -11.27
N HIS A 531 27.79 5.76 -12.11
CA HIS A 531 26.45 5.31 -11.69
C HIS A 531 26.49 4.01 -10.85
N ILE A 532 27.26 4.08 -9.76
CA ILE A 532 27.52 3.05 -8.74
C ILE A 532 27.19 3.59 -7.33
N TRP A 533 26.58 4.78 -7.28
CA TRP A 533 26.22 5.52 -6.06
C TRP A 533 24.86 5.12 -5.49
N ARG A 534 24.10 4.26 -6.17
CA ARG A 534 22.75 3.88 -5.75
C ARG A 534 22.80 2.68 -4.79
N ILE A 535 22.37 2.94 -3.55
CA ILE A 535 22.47 2.00 -2.42
C ILE A 535 21.57 0.75 -2.57
N TYR A 536 20.51 0.82 -3.38
CA TYR A 536 19.57 -0.29 -3.59
C TYR A 536 20.12 -1.42 -4.46
N ASP A 537 21.21 -1.16 -5.21
CA ASP A 537 21.74 -2.07 -6.22
C ASP A 537 22.75 -3.10 -5.69
N TYR A 538 22.97 -3.23 -4.37
CA TYR A 538 24.04 -4.09 -3.80
C TYR A 538 23.53 -5.45 -3.26
N PRO A 539 23.33 -6.51 -4.08
CA PRO A 539 22.94 -7.86 -3.64
C PRO A 539 24.14 -8.68 -3.11
N GLN A 540 23.85 -9.81 -2.43
CA GLN A 540 24.86 -10.82 -2.05
C GLN A 540 24.64 -12.16 -2.80
N ILE A 541 25.73 -12.84 -3.19
CA ILE A 541 25.70 -14.11 -3.95
C ILE A 541 26.87 -15.03 -3.51
N LYS A 542 26.67 -16.36 -3.44
CA LYS A 542 27.67 -17.41 -3.07
C LYS A 542 27.82 -18.45 -4.20
N THR A 543 29.01 -19.01 -4.52
CA THR A 543 29.25 -20.34 -5.19
C THR A 543 30.72 -20.90 -5.23
N ALA A 544 31.39 -21.27 -6.36
CA ALA A 544 32.52 -22.26 -6.50
C ALA A 544 34.02 -21.86 -6.40
N LEU A 545 34.39 -20.58 -6.34
CA LEU A 545 35.62 -20.19 -5.63
C LEU A 545 35.66 -20.76 -4.20
N PRO A 546 36.84 -20.87 -3.56
CA PRO A 546 36.92 -21.25 -2.15
C PRO A 546 36.01 -20.37 -1.29
N ALA A 547 35.39 -20.92 -0.24
CA ALA A 547 34.45 -20.19 0.62
C ALA A 547 35.03 -18.85 1.11
N ALA A 548 36.32 -18.83 1.47
CA ALA A 548 37.02 -17.61 1.89
C ALA A 548 37.03 -16.50 0.82
N GLU A 549 37.05 -16.85 -0.46
CA GLU A 549 37.04 -15.88 -1.55
C GLU A 549 35.66 -15.24 -1.72
N TYR A 550 34.58 -16.02 -1.63
CA TYR A 550 33.23 -15.44 -1.60
C TYR A 550 33.00 -14.58 -0.38
N LEU A 551 33.49 -15.02 0.76
CA LEU A 551 33.35 -14.29 2.00
C LEU A 551 34.07 -12.94 1.92
N ARG A 552 35.26 -12.89 1.29
CA ARG A 552 35.96 -11.63 0.96
C ARG A 552 35.15 -10.72 0.02
N ARG A 553 34.53 -11.27 -1.03
CA ARG A 553 33.72 -10.48 -1.98
C ARG A 553 32.42 -9.96 -1.35
N ALA A 554 31.74 -10.79 -0.55
CA ALA A 554 30.55 -10.39 0.19
C ALA A 554 30.88 -9.27 1.19
N TYR A 555 31.98 -9.41 1.93
CA TYR A 555 32.52 -8.36 2.79
C TYR A 555 32.80 -7.07 2.01
N GLY A 556 33.55 -7.15 0.89
CA GLY A 556 33.89 -5.99 0.06
C GLY A 556 32.65 -5.26 -0.45
N THR A 557 31.65 -6.01 -0.91
CA THR A 557 30.34 -5.48 -1.36
C THR A 557 29.59 -4.79 -0.23
N ALA A 558 29.53 -5.42 0.95
CA ALA A 558 28.85 -4.87 2.12
C ALA A 558 29.52 -3.58 2.63
N VAL A 559 30.85 -3.48 2.56
CA VAL A 559 31.57 -2.24 2.88
C VAL A 559 31.32 -1.16 1.83
N ALA A 560 31.36 -1.51 0.54
CA ALA A 560 31.15 -0.59 -0.58
C ALA A 560 29.78 0.12 -0.49
N LEU A 561 28.74 -0.58 -0.05
CA LEU A 561 27.41 0.00 0.25
C LEU A 561 27.49 1.26 1.13
N PHE A 562 28.36 1.27 2.14
CA PHE A 562 28.50 2.39 3.07
C PHE A 562 29.46 3.48 2.62
N THR A 563 30.41 3.15 1.75
CA THR A 563 31.55 4.02 1.43
C THR A 563 31.42 4.65 0.05
N VAL A 564 31.04 3.88 -0.98
CA VAL A 564 31.05 4.34 -2.38
C VAL A 564 29.97 5.40 -2.65
N PRO A 565 28.68 5.18 -2.30
CA PRO A 565 27.63 6.21 -2.41
C PRO A 565 27.95 7.52 -1.68
N MET A 566 28.55 7.40 -0.50
CA MET A 566 29.01 8.54 0.30
C MET A 566 30.14 9.30 -0.41
N GLN A 567 31.10 8.59 -0.99
CA GLN A 567 32.24 9.18 -1.69
C GLN A 567 31.81 9.91 -2.97
N ILE A 568 30.83 9.39 -3.71
CA ILE A 568 30.44 9.93 -5.02
C ILE A 568 29.40 11.05 -4.88
N GLU A 569 28.32 10.82 -4.12
CA GLU A 569 27.16 11.72 -4.05
C GLU A 569 26.86 12.23 -2.63
N GLY A 570 27.65 11.84 -1.62
CA GLY A 570 27.31 12.12 -0.23
C GLY A 570 26.06 11.38 0.25
N TRP A 571 25.61 10.33 -0.46
CA TRP A 571 24.41 9.59 -0.09
C TRP A 571 24.71 8.60 1.04
N SER A 572 24.16 8.91 2.22
CA SER A 572 24.37 8.12 3.42
C SER A 572 23.50 6.86 3.48
N ALA A 573 24.14 5.69 3.43
CA ALA A 573 23.50 4.43 3.77
C ALA A 573 23.13 4.33 5.27
N TYR A 574 23.68 5.17 6.15
CA TYR A 574 23.40 5.11 7.60
C TYR A 574 22.01 5.62 8.00
N ARG A 575 21.27 6.25 7.08
CA ARG A 575 19.99 6.94 7.37
C ARG A 575 18.78 6.37 6.63
N THR A 576 18.97 5.32 5.84
CA THR A 576 17.92 4.70 5.02
C THR A 576 17.91 3.20 5.27
N GLY A 577 16.76 2.60 5.56
CA GLY A 577 16.67 1.13 5.66
C GLY A 577 16.62 0.51 4.27
N LEU A 578 17.43 -0.53 4.02
CA LEU A 578 17.53 -1.20 2.72
C LEU A 578 17.28 -2.69 2.88
N TYR A 579 16.34 -3.29 2.17
CA TYR A 579 15.94 -4.69 2.36
C TYR A 579 17.11 -5.69 2.22
N ASN A 580 18.08 -5.41 1.36
CA ASN A 580 19.25 -6.26 1.04
C ASN A 580 20.30 -6.32 2.16
N GLU A 581 20.25 -5.44 3.16
CA GLU A 581 21.31 -5.35 4.18
C GLU A 581 21.07 -6.24 5.41
N VAL A 582 19.92 -6.92 5.48
CA VAL A 582 19.56 -7.80 6.61
C VAL A 582 20.58 -8.91 6.86
N VAL A 583 21.29 -9.32 5.81
CA VAL A 583 22.34 -10.35 5.81
C VAL A 583 23.66 -9.89 6.41
N ILE A 584 23.84 -8.58 6.69
CA ILE A 584 25.10 -8.06 7.25
C ILE A 584 25.41 -8.69 8.61
N VAL A 585 24.39 -8.96 9.44
CA VAL A 585 24.58 -9.59 10.76
C VAL A 585 25.15 -11.00 10.61
N ASP A 586 24.57 -11.79 9.71
CA ASP A 586 25.02 -13.16 9.43
C ASP A 586 26.42 -13.14 8.78
N LEU A 587 26.68 -12.19 7.88
CA LEU A 587 28.00 -12.02 7.26
C LEU A 587 29.10 -11.69 8.29
N ILE A 588 28.80 -10.88 9.32
CA ILE A 588 29.76 -10.62 10.41
C ILE A 588 30.08 -11.93 11.14
N ALA A 589 29.08 -12.76 11.44
CA ALA A 589 29.27 -14.04 12.10
C ALA A 589 30.07 -15.02 11.22
N ASP A 590 29.76 -15.11 9.92
CA ASP A 590 30.48 -15.93 8.96
C ASP A 590 31.96 -15.51 8.86
N LEU A 591 32.24 -14.20 8.81
CA LEU A 591 33.61 -13.66 8.82
C LEU A 591 34.37 -14.03 10.09
N GLN A 592 33.73 -13.95 11.26
CA GLN A 592 34.33 -14.37 12.54
C GLN A 592 34.63 -15.87 12.55
N ALA A 593 33.67 -16.70 12.13
CA ALA A 593 33.82 -18.14 12.06
C ALA A 593 34.94 -18.58 11.10
N ALA A 594 35.15 -17.82 10.01
CA ALA A 594 36.25 -18.04 9.07
C ALA A 594 37.61 -17.47 9.52
N GLY A 595 37.71 -16.87 10.70
CA GLY A 595 38.94 -16.26 11.21
C GLY A 595 39.31 -14.91 10.55
N MET A 596 38.40 -14.31 9.80
CA MET A 596 38.55 -13.00 9.14
C MET A 596 38.17 -11.87 10.10
N THR A 597 38.86 -11.81 11.24
CA THR A 597 38.48 -10.94 12.37
C THR A 597 38.52 -9.45 12.04
N LYS A 598 39.49 -9.00 11.23
CA LYS A 598 39.63 -7.58 10.87
C LYS A 598 38.47 -7.11 10.00
N GLU A 599 38.07 -7.94 9.04
CA GLU A 599 36.94 -7.73 8.15
C GLU A 599 35.63 -7.71 8.95
N ALA A 600 35.44 -8.68 9.85
CA ALA A 600 34.29 -8.72 10.74
C ALA A 600 34.15 -7.43 11.58
N GLU A 601 35.24 -6.99 12.23
CA GLU A 601 35.21 -5.79 13.07
C GLU A 601 34.97 -4.50 12.25
N THR A 602 35.47 -4.44 11.02
CA THR A 602 35.20 -3.32 10.11
C THR A 602 33.71 -3.23 9.78
N LEU A 603 33.12 -4.35 9.36
CA LEU A 603 31.70 -4.39 8.99
C LEU A 603 30.79 -4.18 10.21
N LYS A 604 31.16 -4.73 11.37
CA LYS A 604 30.49 -4.48 12.65
C LYS A 604 30.52 -2.99 13.04
N GLY A 605 31.60 -2.28 12.74
CA GLY A 605 31.69 -0.83 12.91
C GLY A 605 30.65 -0.07 12.07
N HIS A 606 30.52 -0.41 10.79
CA HIS A 606 29.51 0.18 9.90
C HIS A 606 28.08 -0.14 10.36
N TRP A 607 27.81 -1.40 10.66
CA TRP A 607 26.51 -1.84 11.16
C TRP A 607 26.13 -1.15 12.47
N GLY A 608 27.03 -1.17 13.46
CA GLY A 608 26.82 -0.51 14.75
C GLY A 608 26.61 1.00 14.64
N LYS A 609 27.28 1.67 13.70
CA LYS A 609 27.02 3.10 13.39
C LYS A 609 25.60 3.30 12.84
N LYS A 610 25.15 2.46 11.92
CA LYS A 610 23.79 2.52 11.38
C LYS A 610 22.74 2.26 12.47
N VAL A 611 22.90 1.21 13.27
CA VAL A 611 22.03 0.90 14.41
C VAL A 611 21.89 2.10 15.33
N LYS A 612 23.02 2.69 15.78
CA LYS A 612 23.00 3.89 16.63
C LYS A 612 22.28 5.07 15.97
N THR A 613 22.50 5.28 14.67
CA THR A 613 21.87 6.38 13.92
C THR A 613 20.35 6.24 13.93
N PHE A 614 19.82 5.04 13.71
CA PHE A 614 18.37 4.78 13.74
C PHE A 614 17.79 4.86 15.15
N VAL A 615 18.42 4.18 16.11
CA VAL A 615 17.90 4.01 17.48
C VAL A 615 17.96 5.32 18.27
N ASN A 616 19.07 6.03 18.20
CA ASN A 616 19.26 7.28 18.94
C ASN A 616 18.76 8.50 18.15
N GLY A 617 18.80 8.45 16.81
CA GLY A 617 18.40 9.57 15.95
C GLY A 617 16.91 9.64 15.63
N GLN A 618 16.11 8.64 16.05
CA GLN A 618 14.65 8.58 15.83
C GLN A 618 14.26 8.83 14.37
N LEU A 619 14.96 8.15 13.45
CA LEU A 619 14.74 8.34 12.01
C LEU A 619 13.34 7.89 11.57
N ASN A 620 12.84 8.54 10.52
CA ASN A 620 11.58 8.18 9.87
C ASN A 620 11.67 6.80 9.20
N LEU A 621 10.93 5.82 9.72
CA LEU A 621 10.94 4.44 9.22
C LEU A 621 10.23 4.26 7.87
N PHE A 622 9.44 5.23 7.44
CA PHE A 622 8.77 5.21 6.14
C PHE A 622 9.63 5.82 5.03
N GLN A 623 10.85 6.23 5.32
CA GLN A 623 11.75 6.80 4.33
C GLN A 623 12.22 5.72 3.34
N SER A 624 12.04 6.00 2.04
CA SER A 624 12.44 5.15 0.91
C SER A 624 12.99 6.02 -0.24
N GLU A 625 13.46 5.40 -1.31
CA GLU A 625 13.83 6.08 -2.57
C GLU A 625 12.63 6.79 -3.18
N TYR A 626 11.48 6.12 -3.17
CA TYR A 626 10.24 6.63 -3.72
C TYR A 626 9.25 6.97 -2.61
N ALA A 627 8.39 7.96 -2.87
CA ALA A 627 7.44 8.44 -1.88
C ALA A 627 6.22 7.51 -1.68
N PHE A 628 6.12 6.46 -2.49
CA PHE A 628 4.99 5.52 -2.54
C PHE A 628 5.30 4.15 -1.94
N ASP A 629 6.56 3.83 -1.64
CA ASP A 629 6.98 2.56 -1.04
C ASP A 629 7.68 2.77 0.32
N SER A 630 7.87 1.68 1.07
CA SER A 630 8.57 1.66 2.35
C SER A 630 9.37 0.37 2.43
N THR A 631 10.54 0.39 1.80
CA THR A 631 11.38 -0.80 1.54
C THR A 631 12.33 -1.17 2.70
N GLY A 632 12.37 -0.36 3.76
CA GLY A 632 13.31 -0.53 4.87
C GLY A 632 12.80 -1.31 6.07
N PHE A 633 11.59 -1.89 6.03
CA PHE A 633 11.00 -2.50 7.23
C PHE A 633 11.73 -3.75 7.72
N GLU A 634 12.19 -4.59 6.80
CA GLU A 634 12.97 -5.79 7.10
C GLU A 634 14.30 -5.41 7.78
N SER A 635 15.00 -4.42 7.24
CA SER A 635 16.29 -4.01 7.78
C SER A 635 16.15 -3.24 9.09
N THR A 636 15.17 -2.35 9.22
CA THR A 636 14.91 -1.66 10.48
C THR A 636 14.49 -2.62 11.59
N HIS A 637 13.81 -3.72 11.27
CA HIS A 637 13.58 -4.80 12.23
C HIS A 637 14.89 -5.49 12.66
N ALA A 638 15.78 -5.80 11.71
CA ALA A 638 17.10 -6.35 12.01
C ALA A 638 17.94 -5.41 12.90
N LEU A 639 17.92 -4.10 12.61
CA LEU A 639 18.55 -3.06 13.44
C LEU A 639 17.95 -3.04 14.86
N ALA A 640 16.62 -3.17 14.98
CA ALA A 640 15.94 -3.17 16.28
C ALA A 640 16.28 -4.38 17.13
N ARG A 641 16.34 -5.59 16.53
CA ARG A 641 16.77 -6.81 17.23
C ARG A 641 18.21 -6.69 17.71
N TYR A 642 19.13 -6.29 16.81
CA TYR A 642 20.53 -6.08 17.15
C TYR A 642 20.69 -5.06 18.28
N ALA A 643 19.94 -3.95 18.25
CA ALA A 643 19.98 -2.93 19.27
C ALA A 643 19.57 -3.45 20.66
N LEU A 644 18.53 -4.29 20.74
CA LEU A 644 18.09 -4.89 22.00
C LEU A 644 19.12 -5.86 22.57
N GLU A 645 19.74 -6.67 21.72
CA GLU A 645 20.77 -7.64 22.11
C GLU A 645 22.05 -6.96 22.62
N HIS A 646 22.37 -5.76 22.10
CA HIS A 646 23.62 -5.04 22.39
C HIS A 646 23.41 -3.77 23.23
N ALA A 647 22.22 -3.57 23.79
CA ALA A 647 21.91 -2.37 24.55
C ALA A 647 22.71 -2.27 25.86
N ASP A 648 23.13 -1.06 26.17
CA ASP A 648 23.73 -0.69 27.44
C ASP A 648 22.67 -0.69 28.54
N GLN A 649 22.95 -1.41 29.64
CA GLN A 649 22.12 -1.35 30.84
C GLN A 649 22.21 0.05 31.48
N PRO A 650 21.27 0.42 32.38
CA PRO A 650 21.35 1.69 33.09
C PRO A 650 22.71 1.90 33.76
N GLY A 651 23.40 2.98 33.38
CA GLY A 651 24.75 3.31 33.88
C GLY A 651 25.92 2.76 33.05
N GLU A 652 25.66 1.94 32.02
CA GLU A 652 26.66 1.48 31.06
C GLU A 652 26.74 2.39 29.82
N ASN A 653 27.86 2.32 29.09
CA ASN A 653 28.07 3.03 27.82
C ASN A 653 29.04 2.26 26.91
N LYS A 654 28.88 0.94 26.83
CA LYS A 654 29.75 0.04 26.05
C LYS A 654 29.42 0.10 24.56
N SER A 655 28.14 0.08 24.19
CA SER A 655 27.69 0.12 22.79
C SER A 655 27.31 1.52 22.32
N GLY A 656 26.94 2.41 23.24
CA GLY A 656 26.35 3.72 22.96
C GLY A 656 24.87 3.63 22.56
N ILE A 657 24.20 2.53 22.93
CA ILE A 657 22.79 2.25 22.66
C ILE A 657 22.09 2.05 24.00
N PRO A 658 21.47 3.10 24.58
CA PRO A 658 20.71 2.93 25.82
C PRO A 658 19.56 1.93 25.63
N LEU A 659 19.34 1.04 26.60
CA LEU A 659 18.27 0.04 26.57
C LEU A 659 16.88 0.65 26.34
N GLU A 660 16.61 1.83 26.90
CA GLU A 660 15.36 2.54 26.68
C GLU A 660 15.16 2.93 25.21
N ASN A 661 16.21 3.44 24.56
CA ASN A 661 16.15 3.81 23.15
C ASN A 661 15.92 2.57 22.26
N ALA A 662 16.60 1.45 22.55
CA ALA A 662 16.42 0.21 21.81
C ALA A 662 14.97 -0.33 21.94
N ARG A 663 14.40 -0.32 23.15
CA ARG A 663 13.00 -0.71 23.40
C ARG A 663 12.01 0.18 22.65
N ARG A 664 12.18 1.51 22.74
CA ARG A 664 11.35 2.47 22.00
C ARG A 664 11.43 2.23 20.49
N PHE A 665 12.64 2.04 19.95
CA PHE A 665 12.84 1.81 18.53
C PHE A 665 12.15 0.54 18.03
N MET A 666 12.26 -0.58 18.77
CA MET A 666 11.55 -1.82 18.46
C MET A 666 10.02 -1.60 18.43
N GLN A 667 9.48 -0.92 19.44
CA GLN A 667 8.04 -0.62 19.49
C GLN A 667 7.58 0.23 18.30
N THR A 668 8.31 1.29 17.97
CA THR A 668 8.03 2.15 16.80
C THR A 668 8.11 1.37 15.49
N GLN A 669 9.08 0.46 15.36
CA GLN A 669 9.25 -0.36 14.17
C GLN A 669 8.08 -1.33 13.97
N LEU A 670 7.69 -2.05 15.03
CA LEU A 670 6.52 -2.93 14.98
C LEU A 670 5.24 -2.16 14.68
N ALA A 671 5.02 -1.03 15.36
CA ALA A 671 3.86 -0.16 15.14
C ALA A 671 3.77 0.35 13.70
N SER A 672 4.88 0.81 13.13
CA SER A 672 4.95 1.33 11.76
C SER A 672 4.74 0.23 10.71
N ASN A 673 5.27 -0.97 10.96
CA ASN A 673 5.12 -2.11 10.05
C ASN A 673 3.66 -2.61 10.04
N ILE A 674 3.05 -2.76 11.21
CA ILE A 674 1.64 -3.14 11.36
C ILE A 674 0.73 -2.08 10.71
N PHE A 675 1.01 -0.79 10.91
CA PHE A 675 0.28 0.30 10.26
C PHE A 675 0.23 0.16 8.74
N CYS A 676 1.29 -0.33 8.08
CA CYS A 676 1.28 -0.51 6.63
C CYS A 676 0.61 -1.80 6.17
N ARG A 677 0.73 -2.89 6.94
CA ARG A 677 0.33 -4.24 6.52
C ARG A 677 -1.06 -4.65 6.97
N GLY A 678 -1.59 -4.04 8.02
CA GLY A 678 -2.79 -4.51 8.69
C GLY A 678 -2.51 -5.72 9.57
N TRP A 679 -3.53 -6.16 10.30
CA TRP A 679 -3.41 -7.28 11.24
C TRP A 679 -4.71 -8.08 11.38
N LEU A 680 -5.86 -7.44 11.14
CA LEU A 680 -7.16 -7.99 11.54
C LEU A 680 -7.89 -8.62 10.36
N GLU A 681 -7.72 -8.09 9.15
CA GLU A 681 -8.38 -8.55 7.93
C GLU A 681 -7.95 -9.97 7.54
N PRO A 682 -8.90 -10.91 7.37
CA PRO A 682 -8.61 -12.28 6.93
C PRO A 682 -8.00 -12.38 5.53
#